data_AF-A0A524EKG2-F1
#
_entry.id   AF-A0A524EKG2-F1
#
_cell.length_a   1.000
_cell.length_b   1.000
_cell.length_c   1.000
_cell.angle_alpha   90.00
_cell.angle_beta   90.00
_cell.angle_gamma   90.00
#
_symmetry.space_group_name_H-M   'P 1'
#
loop_
_entity.id
_entity.type
_entity.pdbx_description
1 polymer ?
#
loop_
_entity_poly.entity_id
_entity_poly.type
_entity_poly.pdbx_seq_one_letter_code
_entity_poly.pdbx_strand_id
1 'polypeptide(L)'
;MFPLILVEAIKMSNKLSEGTVRDIAKTREDAKLLAECFNSFDDSDSWPGGFTGGTPITTERVLDNLQKKEDIRVLIAEVDGKIVGHCNVCQSELDPEASYVGLLGVNPEFQKRGFGKAMLIEAAETSARAGKRRVDLHTWGGNLKAVPLYKRVGYNWVPETSVLMESHIPGILNAEIFSEFFKRHNWYNSLERDITQEPDTVQEDSIGVFKYHFAGNGDTLDVVIDREAKGMCGFSRTLDGQTIAAEIKPKRHIGYIGYGEVPFSIRLKNGTEGPLPYQLTISSSDYFHIKLKDEDTGILNPNETVELPGFFSIDKAAEPLDRDKDPDIKVRTQAEFALEFGGEKILLYSGLIPTELISVTTNPPFLALSPGEKKQIGVILSSNAELQLSGTAEIIPSEDTIIDPTRERFYLEAGESTEILIELNAPDSDESDVSVLELDLKVEQSGQESWLSRQRIPIPTISPSGAVAYRSPHGLLILETFSFRIGINDQPPMALRKIWHKQTNRTLSLWGFLPALGYPFPSGGSEWDRKRFDIQIHNTNDYAEVRLQGESTETPGCKLDICFKVFPGQEYLETSIEMTNNGQEVLDNLGVRIAGWADFNGQKLYVPLRGKIYHLSSAEWSGNEQLPRKPKEYHEQWAAVSMYDDKVLLGYLWDIGEDLREIRLRRRGLPYFEYGLPNIAPSETIEKRLLRFYIGDGEWIKIRNLSANLNNRRMPGHPQEIQSDLQVGFISPGNVRGLHSESSLLLRRNNVNDIEFEIRVINETPVAVQGRMDFPNGITLDNQDTFEFRSDSLGINSPYRVLLRLHASSDASWLREGGEITLRFQNRIARIPFAAIAYDSPQGVDVEIGQAQGKKLHQLLTKPLSIAVSPDYCGGLLRISKGSEESVLYDTFPKAKPFVWWARFHSGISPIIQAEGIWDWESALPKESWKATQIELSPWTGYEMTSSLKHCPGLKDFVWRLRYLVLPGTPLLHFSVKAENKSKKWARFTFGFRGALKQNGMPLSNVLTTFNGKEQLIEPTGQHLSVQSSAQEGWICIPNSPQPIGLISTAKHRETLSFATLSDKAQMFDLSDERELYPGESTSLQGYIVLSSSCDEVKTLKNLSALIFK
;
A
#
# COMPACT_ATOMS: atom_id res chain seq x y z
N MET A 1 14.47 -26.47 -33.45
CA MET A 1 13.30 -26.79 -34.30
C MET A 1 12.03 -27.09 -33.48
N PHE A 2 12.09 -27.19 -32.15
CA PHE A 2 10.95 -27.32 -31.23
C PHE A 2 10.16 -26.03 -30.82
N PRO A 3 10.57 -24.77 -31.12
CA PRO A 3 9.77 -23.59 -30.70
C PRO A 3 8.54 -23.28 -31.57
N LEU A 4 8.59 -23.52 -32.89
CA LEU A 4 7.53 -23.05 -33.80
C LEU A 4 6.18 -23.77 -33.59
N ILE A 5 6.21 -25.07 -33.30
CA ILE A 5 5.00 -25.89 -33.12
C ILE A 5 4.23 -25.48 -31.86
N LEU A 6 4.94 -25.09 -30.80
CA LEU A 6 4.33 -24.62 -29.55
C LEU A 6 3.63 -23.26 -29.73
N VAL A 7 4.23 -22.36 -30.52
CA VAL A 7 3.68 -21.02 -30.81
C VAL A 7 2.41 -21.11 -31.67
N GLU A 8 2.34 -22.03 -32.63
CA GLU A 8 1.12 -22.24 -33.42
C GLU A 8 -0.01 -22.88 -32.60
N ALA A 9 0.31 -23.82 -31.71
CA ALA A 9 -0.66 -24.45 -30.82
C ALA A 9 -1.32 -23.44 -29.86
N ILE A 10 -0.54 -22.52 -29.26
CA ILE A 10 -1.04 -21.50 -28.33
C ILE A 10 -2.12 -20.59 -28.98
N LYS A 11 -2.02 -20.35 -30.29
CA LYS A 11 -2.88 -19.45 -31.07
C LYS A 11 -4.20 -20.06 -31.56
N MET A 12 -4.43 -21.36 -31.38
CA MET A 12 -5.71 -21.98 -31.79
C MET A 12 -6.87 -21.46 -30.93
N SER A 13 -7.98 -21.06 -31.55
CA SER A 13 -9.18 -20.56 -30.85
C SER A 13 -10.14 -21.68 -30.45
N ASN A 14 -10.81 -21.56 -29.30
CA ASN A 14 -11.90 -22.46 -28.90
C ASN A 14 -13.11 -22.33 -29.84
N LYS A 15 -13.84 -23.43 -30.09
CA LYS A 15 -15.16 -23.44 -30.76
C LYS A 15 -16.19 -22.47 -30.13
N LEU A 16 -16.08 -22.16 -28.83
CA LEU A 16 -16.95 -21.20 -28.12
C LEU A 16 -16.55 -19.74 -28.32
N SER A 17 -15.32 -19.47 -28.78
CA SER A 17 -14.78 -18.13 -29.04
C SER A 17 -14.54 -17.86 -30.54
N GLU A 18 -14.64 -18.90 -31.37
CA GLU A 18 -14.45 -18.89 -32.82
C GLU A 18 -15.36 -17.86 -33.50
N GLY A 19 -14.77 -17.01 -34.34
CA GLY A 19 -15.46 -15.91 -35.03
C GLY A 19 -15.81 -14.70 -34.16
N THR A 20 -15.50 -14.73 -32.85
CA THR A 20 -15.83 -13.65 -31.89
C THR A 20 -14.58 -13.01 -31.27
N VAL A 21 -13.53 -13.81 -31.03
CA VAL A 21 -12.26 -13.39 -30.45
C VAL A 21 -11.13 -13.73 -31.42
N ARG A 22 -10.15 -12.83 -31.58
CA ARG A 22 -8.92 -13.08 -32.35
C ARG A 22 -7.69 -12.50 -31.68
N ASP A 23 -6.52 -12.89 -32.17
CA ASP A 23 -5.25 -12.27 -31.80
C ASP A 23 -5.12 -10.86 -32.37
N ILE A 24 -4.49 -9.96 -31.61
CA ILE A 24 -4.13 -8.63 -32.11
C ILE A 24 -2.96 -8.73 -33.10
N ALA A 25 -3.05 -8.05 -34.23
CA ALA A 25 -2.03 -8.06 -35.28
C ALA A 25 -0.86 -7.08 -35.01
N LYS A 26 -0.93 -6.30 -33.92
CA LYS A 26 0.03 -5.24 -33.55
C LYS A 26 0.30 -4.22 -34.68
N THR A 27 -0.68 -3.98 -35.56
CA THR A 27 -0.60 -2.99 -36.62
C THR A 27 -1.07 -1.62 -36.13
N ARG A 28 -0.78 -0.57 -36.90
CA ARG A 28 -1.32 0.77 -36.61
C ARG A 28 -2.86 0.80 -36.67
N GLU A 29 -3.46 -0.02 -37.53
CA GLU A 29 -4.93 -0.10 -37.64
C GLU A 29 -5.55 -0.73 -36.40
N ASP A 30 -5.04 -1.89 -35.94
CA ASP A 30 -5.51 -2.51 -34.70
C ASP A 30 -5.26 -1.59 -33.49
N ALA A 31 -4.12 -0.87 -33.47
CA ALA A 31 -3.83 0.10 -32.41
C ALA A 31 -4.83 1.27 -32.40
N LYS A 32 -5.33 1.69 -33.57
CA LYS A 32 -6.35 2.73 -33.68
C LYS A 32 -7.70 2.24 -33.17
N LEU A 33 -8.16 1.08 -33.65
CA LEU A 33 -9.43 0.48 -33.21
C LEU A 33 -9.41 0.15 -31.71
N LEU A 34 -8.28 -0.29 -31.18
CA LEU A 34 -8.12 -0.55 -29.75
C LEU A 34 -8.11 0.74 -28.91
N ALA A 35 -7.52 1.83 -29.41
CA ALA A 35 -7.61 3.13 -28.77
C ALA A 35 -9.06 3.62 -28.66
N GLU A 36 -9.87 3.46 -29.72
CA GLU A 36 -11.31 3.75 -29.70
C GLU A 36 -12.03 2.88 -28.66
N CYS A 37 -11.74 1.57 -28.61
CA CYS A 37 -12.30 0.66 -27.61
C CYS A 37 -11.94 1.09 -26.17
N PHE A 38 -10.67 1.42 -25.90
CA PHE A 38 -10.24 1.84 -24.58
C PHE A 38 -10.86 3.16 -24.12
N ASN A 39 -11.02 4.12 -25.03
CA ASN A 39 -11.68 5.38 -24.71
C ASN A 39 -13.16 5.15 -24.35
N SER A 40 -13.83 4.16 -24.95
CA SER A 40 -15.22 3.81 -24.60
C SER A 40 -15.40 3.22 -23.20
N PHE A 41 -14.33 2.79 -22.53
CA PHE A 41 -14.44 2.24 -21.17
C PHE A 41 -14.86 3.28 -20.13
N ASP A 42 -14.66 4.56 -20.41
CA ASP A 42 -15.13 5.67 -19.57
C ASP A 42 -16.65 5.84 -19.62
N ASP A 43 -17.34 5.23 -20.59
CA ASP A 43 -18.80 5.29 -20.75
C ASP A 43 -19.55 4.30 -19.82
N SER A 44 -18.86 3.65 -18.86
CA SER A 44 -19.48 2.83 -17.82
C SER A 44 -18.94 3.04 -16.41
N ASP A 45 -19.73 2.61 -15.44
CA ASP A 45 -19.36 2.44 -14.03
C ASP A 45 -18.43 1.22 -13.79
N SER A 46 -17.93 0.57 -14.84
CA SER A 46 -17.00 -0.56 -14.72
C SER A 46 -15.62 -0.14 -14.22
N TRP A 47 -15.27 1.14 -14.34
CA TRP A 47 -13.99 1.70 -13.90
C TRP A 47 -14.27 2.89 -13.00
N PRO A 48 -14.37 2.70 -11.67
CA PRO A 48 -14.65 3.82 -10.78
C PRO A 48 -13.57 4.90 -10.93
N GLY A 49 -14.00 6.11 -11.29
CA GLY A 49 -13.08 7.23 -11.54
C GLY A 49 -12.55 7.37 -12.98
N GLY A 50 -12.99 6.52 -13.91
CA GLY A 50 -12.61 6.55 -15.32
C GLY A 50 -11.34 5.74 -15.62
N PHE A 51 -11.34 5.01 -16.73
CA PHE A 51 -10.21 4.25 -17.27
C PHE A 51 -9.13 5.15 -17.88
N THR A 52 -9.49 6.20 -18.62
CA THR A 52 -8.51 7.08 -19.28
C THR A 52 -7.94 8.18 -18.37
N GLY A 53 -8.62 8.45 -17.25
CA GLY A 53 -8.30 9.58 -16.37
C GLY A 53 -8.54 10.95 -17.03
N GLY A 54 -9.42 11.01 -18.04
CA GLY A 54 -9.79 12.23 -18.75
C GLY A 54 -8.87 12.61 -19.91
N THR A 55 -7.77 11.87 -20.12
CA THR A 55 -6.87 12.07 -21.27
C THR A 55 -7.07 10.93 -22.28
N PRO A 56 -7.64 11.21 -23.47
CA PRO A 56 -7.87 10.20 -24.48
C PRO A 56 -6.61 9.40 -24.83
N ILE A 57 -6.77 8.09 -24.93
CA ILE A 57 -5.72 7.18 -25.38
C ILE A 57 -5.60 7.30 -26.90
N THR A 58 -4.38 7.56 -27.37
CA THR A 58 -4.06 7.73 -28.80
C THR A 58 -3.56 6.44 -29.45
N THR A 59 -3.69 6.35 -30.77
CA THR A 59 -3.16 5.24 -31.58
C THR A 59 -1.65 5.04 -31.34
N GLU A 60 -0.88 6.12 -31.33
CA GLU A 60 0.58 6.07 -31.12
C GLU A 60 0.93 5.51 -29.74
N ARG A 61 0.17 5.89 -28.70
CA ARG A 61 0.36 5.36 -27.34
C ARG A 61 0.06 3.87 -27.27
N VAL A 62 -1.01 3.41 -27.93
CA VAL A 62 -1.34 1.98 -27.99
C VAL A 62 -0.29 1.21 -28.77
N LEU A 63 0.15 1.71 -29.93
CA LEU A 63 1.16 1.05 -30.74
C LEU A 63 2.50 0.94 -30.02
N ASP A 64 2.97 2.02 -29.39
CA ASP A 64 4.19 2.03 -28.56
C ASP A 64 4.09 1.00 -27.43
N ASN A 65 2.94 0.93 -26.74
CA ASN A 65 2.70 -0.07 -25.70
C ASN A 65 2.71 -1.51 -26.23
N LEU A 66 2.07 -1.79 -27.38
CA LEU A 66 2.03 -3.12 -27.99
C LEU A 66 3.40 -3.60 -28.48
N GLN A 67 4.29 -2.66 -28.84
CA GLN A 67 5.67 -2.91 -29.26
C GLN A 67 6.61 -3.10 -28.07
N LYS A 68 6.37 -2.38 -26.96
CA LYS A 68 7.22 -2.42 -25.77
C LYS A 68 6.88 -3.51 -24.76
N LYS A 69 5.76 -4.22 -24.93
CA LYS A 69 5.28 -5.27 -24.02
C LYS A 69 5.33 -6.65 -24.65
N GLU A 70 5.81 -7.60 -23.86
CA GLU A 70 5.76 -9.03 -24.15
C GLU A 70 4.69 -9.69 -23.26
N ASP A 71 3.61 -10.15 -23.89
CA ASP A 71 2.52 -10.89 -23.27
C ASP A 71 2.49 -12.30 -23.89
N ILE A 72 2.05 -13.33 -23.14
CA ILE A 72 1.83 -14.69 -23.66
C ILE A 72 0.86 -14.63 -24.84
N ARG A 73 -0.22 -13.85 -24.69
CA ARG A 73 -1.20 -13.61 -25.75
C ARG A 73 -2.00 -12.34 -25.50
N VAL A 74 -2.37 -11.63 -26.57
CA VAL A 74 -3.28 -10.48 -26.51
C VAL A 74 -4.50 -10.78 -27.39
N LEU A 75 -5.63 -10.95 -26.72
CA LEU A 75 -6.92 -11.28 -27.28
C LEU A 75 -7.77 -10.01 -27.44
N ILE A 76 -8.47 -9.91 -28.55
CA ILE A 76 -9.46 -8.87 -28.81
C ILE A 76 -10.79 -9.48 -29.25
N ALA A 77 -11.89 -8.87 -28.83
CA ALA A 77 -13.21 -9.19 -29.34
C ALA A 77 -13.57 -8.26 -30.49
N GLU A 78 -14.07 -8.78 -31.61
CA GLU A 78 -14.41 -8.01 -32.81
C GLU A 78 -15.87 -8.20 -33.23
N VAL A 79 -16.53 -7.10 -33.61
CA VAL A 79 -17.87 -7.09 -34.21
C VAL A 79 -17.89 -6.08 -35.35
N ASP A 80 -18.29 -6.50 -36.54
CA ASP A 80 -18.44 -5.64 -37.73
C ASP A 80 -17.21 -4.75 -38.02
N GLY A 81 -16.00 -5.31 -37.88
CA GLY A 81 -14.74 -4.59 -38.11
C GLY A 81 -14.32 -3.64 -36.98
N LYS A 82 -15.01 -3.65 -35.83
CA LYS A 82 -14.65 -2.87 -34.63
C LYS A 82 -14.13 -3.77 -33.53
N ILE A 83 -13.05 -3.35 -32.88
CA ILE A 83 -12.60 -3.94 -31.62
C ILE A 83 -13.54 -3.46 -30.50
N VAL A 84 -14.21 -4.39 -29.82
CA VAL A 84 -15.18 -4.13 -28.76
C VAL A 84 -14.75 -4.66 -27.40
N GLY A 85 -13.60 -5.33 -27.32
CA GLY A 85 -13.03 -5.80 -26.06
C GLY A 85 -11.56 -6.19 -26.18
N HIS A 86 -10.90 -6.28 -25.02
CA HIS A 86 -9.48 -6.56 -24.89
C HIS A 86 -9.25 -7.48 -23.67
N CYS A 87 -8.32 -8.42 -23.82
CA CYS A 87 -7.78 -9.27 -22.75
C CYS A 87 -6.32 -9.62 -23.05
N ASN A 88 -5.36 -9.26 -22.20
CA ASN A 88 -3.99 -9.76 -22.32
C ASN A 88 -3.69 -10.80 -21.23
N VAL A 89 -3.01 -11.88 -21.63
CA VAL A 89 -2.48 -12.93 -20.77
C VAL A 89 -0.96 -12.79 -20.74
N CYS A 90 -0.37 -12.62 -19.55
CA CYS A 90 1.07 -12.49 -19.35
C CYS A 90 1.57 -13.53 -18.33
N GLN A 91 2.90 -13.57 -18.09
CA GLN A 91 3.45 -14.32 -16.97
C GLN A 91 2.92 -13.73 -15.65
N SER A 92 2.72 -14.58 -14.64
CA SER A 92 2.49 -14.08 -13.27
C SER A 92 3.79 -13.53 -12.69
N GLU A 93 3.69 -12.48 -11.88
CA GLU A 93 4.84 -11.74 -11.37
C GLU A 93 5.72 -12.61 -10.48
N LEU A 94 5.13 -13.36 -9.54
CA LEU A 94 5.84 -14.08 -8.48
C LEU A 94 5.81 -15.62 -8.61
N ASP A 95 4.97 -16.17 -9.48
CA ASP A 95 4.77 -17.63 -9.61
C ASP A 95 4.94 -18.08 -11.08
N PRO A 96 6.06 -18.73 -11.45
CA PRO A 96 6.32 -19.12 -12.83
C PRO A 96 5.36 -20.21 -13.34
N GLU A 97 4.64 -20.91 -12.48
CA GLU A 97 3.66 -21.92 -12.87
C GLU A 97 2.28 -21.31 -13.16
N ALA A 98 2.11 -20.03 -12.87
CA ALA A 98 0.91 -19.27 -13.13
C ALA A 98 1.09 -18.30 -14.30
N SER A 99 -0.04 -17.96 -14.92
CA SER A 99 -0.20 -16.83 -15.84
C SER A 99 -1.10 -15.79 -15.20
N TYR A 100 -1.17 -14.59 -15.78
CA TYR A 100 -1.96 -13.49 -15.24
C TYR A 100 -2.76 -12.80 -16.34
N VAL A 101 -4.01 -12.44 -16.06
CA VAL A 101 -4.83 -11.58 -16.92
C VAL A 101 -4.61 -10.12 -16.52
N GLY A 102 -3.90 -9.37 -17.36
CA GLY A 102 -3.50 -7.99 -17.07
C GLY A 102 -4.67 -6.99 -17.11
N LEU A 103 -5.23 -6.81 -18.31
CA LEU A 103 -6.35 -5.91 -18.58
C LEU A 103 -7.45 -6.67 -19.32
N LEU A 104 -8.58 -6.87 -18.65
CA LEU A 104 -9.84 -7.30 -19.26
C LEU A 104 -10.82 -6.14 -19.32
N GLY A 105 -11.32 -5.83 -20.51
CA GLY A 105 -12.36 -4.82 -20.69
C GLY A 105 -13.22 -5.08 -21.92
N VAL A 106 -14.49 -4.68 -21.85
CA VAL A 106 -15.44 -4.74 -22.96
C VAL A 106 -16.16 -3.41 -23.03
N ASN A 107 -16.26 -2.86 -24.24
CA ASN A 107 -17.02 -1.65 -24.53
C ASN A 107 -18.42 -1.77 -23.88
N PRO A 108 -18.86 -0.76 -23.10
CA PRO A 108 -20.13 -0.78 -22.37
C PRO A 108 -21.35 -1.20 -23.19
N GLU A 109 -21.44 -0.78 -24.45
CA GLU A 109 -22.56 -1.10 -25.35
C GLU A 109 -22.63 -2.60 -25.72
N PHE A 110 -21.49 -3.29 -25.62
CA PHE A 110 -21.32 -4.70 -25.95
C PHE A 110 -21.24 -5.61 -24.70
N GLN A 111 -21.30 -5.03 -23.49
CA GLN A 111 -21.35 -5.80 -22.25
C GLN A 111 -22.61 -6.68 -22.18
N LYS A 112 -22.54 -7.74 -21.38
CA LYS A 112 -23.60 -8.76 -21.22
C LYS A 112 -23.94 -9.56 -22.48
N ARG A 113 -23.17 -9.43 -23.56
CA ARG A 113 -23.32 -10.23 -24.80
C ARG A 113 -22.34 -11.41 -24.91
N GLY A 114 -21.55 -11.68 -23.87
CA GLY A 114 -20.67 -12.84 -23.80
C GLY A 114 -19.20 -12.61 -24.20
N PHE A 115 -18.81 -11.44 -24.70
CA PHE A 115 -17.42 -11.18 -25.13
C PHE A 115 -16.39 -11.34 -23.99
N GLY A 116 -16.67 -10.76 -22.81
CA GLY A 116 -15.77 -10.91 -21.65
C GLY A 116 -15.65 -12.37 -21.20
N LYS A 117 -16.74 -13.13 -21.27
CA LYS A 117 -16.74 -14.58 -21.01
C LYS A 117 -15.88 -15.33 -22.03
N ALA A 118 -16.07 -15.05 -23.32
CA ALA A 118 -15.33 -15.71 -24.39
C ALA A 118 -13.82 -15.47 -24.28
N MET A 119 -13.40 -14.23 -23.98
CA MET A 119 -11.98 -13.90 -23.78
C MET A 119 -11.38 -14.58 -22.54
N LEU A 120 -12.14 -14.73 -21.44
CA LEU A 120 -11.67 -15.44 -20.24
C LEU A 120 -11.57 -16.96 -20.44
N ILE A 121 -12.51 -17.56 -21.16
CA ILE A 121 -12.43 -18.98 -21.56
C ILE A 121 -11.17 -19.19 -22.40
N GLU A 122 -10.94 -18.32 -23.39
CA GLU A 122 -9.75 -18.38 -24.23
C GLU A 122 -8.46 -18.13 -23.44
N ALA A 123 -8.49 -17.23 -22.43
CA ALA A 123 -7.36 -17.01 -21.54
C ALA A 123 -6.98 -18.28 -20.76
N ALA A 124 -7.96 -18.96 -20.16
CA ALA A 124 -7.73 -20.22 -19.44
C ALA A 124 -7.12 -21.30 -20.34
N GLU A 125 -7.59 -21.41 -21.59
CA GLU A 125 -7.02 -22.36 -22.54
C GLU A 125 -5.66 -21.96 -23.08
N THR A 126 -5.42 -20.66 -23.32
CA THR A 126 -4.08 -20.15 -23.64
C THR A 126 -3.10 -20.49 -22.52
N SER A 127 -3.49 -20.32 -21.26
CA SER A 127 -2.68 -20.70 -20.11
C SER A 127 -2.43 -22.21 -20.05
N ALA A 128 -3.45 -23.04 -20.32
CA ALA A 128 -3.30 -24.49 -20.39
C ALA A 128 -2.31 -24.89 -21.49
N ARG A 129 -2.45 -24.35 -22.70
CA ARG A 129 -1.54 -24.61 -23.84
C ARG A 129 -0.12 -24.10 -23.59
N ALA A 130 0.04 -23.07 -22.78
CA ALA A 130 1.33 -22.58 -22.31
C ALA A 130 1.93 -23.42 -21.15
N GLY A 131 1.29 -24.54 -20.76
CA GLY A 131 1.75 -25.43 -19.71
C GLY A 131 1.59 -24.87 -18.29
N LYS A 132 0.79 -23.82 -18.10
CA LYS A 132 0.55 -23.22 -16.79
C LYS A 132 -0.45 -24.05 -15.99
N ARG A 133 -0.25 -24.13 -14.68
CA ARG A 133 -1.19 -24.80 -13.75
C ARG A 133 -2.36 -23.89 -13.38
N ARG A 134 -2.16 -22.58 -13.48
CA ARG A 134 -3.12 -21.58 -13.02
C ARG A 134 -3.12 -20.30 -13.87
N VAL A 135 -4.24 -19.59 -13.87
CA VAL A 135 -4.36 -18.22 -14.36
C VAL A 135 -4.99 -17.32 -13.29
N ASP A 136 -4.35 -16.18 -13.03
CA ASP A 136 -4.66 -15.27 -11.92
C ASP A 136 -5.13 -13.92 -12.44
N LEU A 137 -5.88 -13.18 -11.62
CA LEU A 137 -6.18 -11.76 -11.84
C LEU A 137 -6.53 -11.05 -10.55
N HIS A 138 -6.30 -9.74 -10.51
CA HIS A 138 -6.80 -8.86 -9.45
C HIS A 138 -8.04 -8.09 -9.92
N THR A 139 -8.93 -7.84 -8.97
CA THR A 139 -10.08 -6.93 -9.13
C THR A 139 -10.35 -6.25 -7.77
N TRP A 140 -11.48 -5.57 -7.62
CA TRP A 140 -11.94 -5.00 -6.35
C TRP A 140 -13.24 -5.67 -5.87
N GLY A 141 -13.47 -5.64 -4.56
CA GLY A 141 -14.58 -6.35 -3.92
C GLY A 141 -15.96 -5.82 -4.30
N GLY A 142 -16.04 -4.53 -4.64
CA GLY A 142 -17.26 -3.90 -5.16
C GLY A 142 -17.52 -4.12 -6.66
N ASN A 143 -16.71 -4.93 -7.37
CA ASN A 143 -16.93 -5.22 -8.79
C ASN A 143 -18.05 -6.27 -8.99
N LEU A 144 -19.29 -5.82 -8.79
CA LEU A 144 -20.49 -6.69 -8.85
C LEU A 144 -20.78 -7.25 -10.25
N LYS A 145 -20.14 -6.70 -11.29
CA LYS A 145 -20.26 -7.19 -12.67
C LYS A 145 -19.23 -8.28 -12.98
N ALA A 146 -17.97 -8.07 -12.58
CA ALA A 146 -16.88 -8.94 -13.00
C ALA A 146 -16.66 -10.14 -12.07
N VAL A 147 -16.75 -9.98 -10.74
CA VAL A 147 -16.54 -11.10 -9.79
C VAL A 147 -17.46 -12.29 -10.09
N PRO A 148 -18.78 -12.12 -10.33
CA PRO A 148 -19.64 -13.23 -10.71
C PRO A 148 -19.27 -13.86 -12.06
N LEU A 149 -18.76 -13.05 -13.01
CA LEU A 149 -18.27 -13.57 -14.30
C LEU A 149 -17.01 -14.41 -14.09
N TYR A 150 -16.03 -13.92 -13.33
CA TYR A 150 -14.79 -14.65 -13.02
C TYR A 150 -15.10 -15.98 -12.37
N LYS A 151 -15.94 -15.98 -11.32
CA LYS A 151 -16.34 -17.23 -10.65
C LYS A 151 -16.96 -18.22 -11.63
N ARG A 152 -17.85 -17.76 -12.51
CA ARG A 152 -18.51 -18.60 -13.52
C ARG A 152 -17.53 -19.23 -14.52
N VAL A 153 -16.39 -18.59 -14.78
CA VAL A 153 -15.35 -19.13 -15.68
C VAL A 153 -14.29 -19.94 -14.90
N GLY A 154 -14.53 -20.21 -13.62
CA GLY A 154 -13.69 -21.10 -12.81
C GLY A 154 -12.62 -20.40 -11.96
N TYR A 155 -12.75 -19.11 -11.68
CA TYR A 155 -11.87 -18.42 -10.72
C TYR A 155 -12.41 -18.53 -9.28
N ASN A 156 -11.54 -18.59 -8.28
CA ASN A 156 -11.88 -18.52 -6.86
C ASN A 156 -11.31 -17.25 -6.25
N TRP A 157 -12.09 -16.59 -5.41
CA TRP A 157 -11.63 -15.45 -4.63
C TRP A 157 -10.84 -15.96 -3.43
N VAL A 158 -9.53 -15.73 -3.44
CA VAL A 158 -8.60 -16.13 -2.37
C VAL A 158 -8.93 -15.35 -1.07
N PRO A 159 -9.19 -16.03 0.06
CA PRO A 159 -9.43 -15.37 1.34
C PRO A 159 -8.26 -14.50 1.80
N GLU A 160 -8.54 -13.49 2.63
CA GLU A 160 -7.53 -12.59 3.24
C GLU A 160 -6.73 -11.75 2.23
N THR A 161 -7.16 -11.76 0.97
CA THR A 161 -6.64 -10.88 -0.09
C THR A 161 -7.63 -9.78 -0.44
N SER A 162 -7.14 -8.69 -1.04
CA SER A 162 -8.00 -7.69 -1.69
C SER A 162 -8.40 -8.11 -3.10
N VAL A 163 -9.05 -9.26 -3.16
CA VAL A 163 -9.68 -9.85 -4.35
C VAL A 163 -8.68 -10.29 -5.42
N LEU A 164 -7.72 -11.11 -4.98
CA LEU A 164 -7.04 -12.03 -5.88
C LEU A 164 -8.01 -13.14 -6.29
N MET A 165 -8.14 -13.33 -7.60
CA MET A 165 -8.94 -14.38 -8.22
C MET A 165 -8.00 -15.41 -8.86
N GLU A 166 -8.12 -16.67 -8.45
CA GLU A 166 -7.28 -17.79 -8.90
C GLU A 166 -8.10 -18.84 -9.66
N SER A 167 -7.72 -19.18 -10.90
CA SER A 167 -8.35 -20.28 -11.64
C SER A 167 -7.36 -21.40 -11.94
N HIS A 168 -7.69 -22.61 -11.47
CA HIS A 168 -6.91 -23.83 -11.69
C HIS A 168 -7.41 -24.65 -12.88
N ILE A 169 -8.36 -24.12 -13.65
CA ILE A 169 -8.83 -24.71 -14.91
C ILE A 169 -7.65 -25.10 -15.82
N PRO A 170 -6.57 -24.28 -16.00
CA PRO A 170 -5.45 -24.67 -16.85
C PRO A 170 -4.80 -26.00 -16.44
N GLY A 171 -4.51 -26.19 -15.15
CA GLY A 171 -3.95 -27.44 -14.64
C GLY A 171 -4.92 -28.63 -14.74
N ILE A 172 -6.22 -28.39 -14.51
CA ILE A 172 -7.27 -29.41 -14.64
C ILE A 172 -7.38 -29.89 -16.10
N LEU A 173 -7.34 -28.99 -17.07
CA LEU A 173 -7.41 -29.34 -18.50
C LEU A 173 -6.20 -30.14 -18.98
N ASN A 174 -5.03 -29.92 -18.37
CA ASN A 174 -3.78 -30.60 -18.73
C ASN A 174 -3.59 -31.96 -18.04
N ALA A 175 -4.47 -32.35 -17.11
CA ALA A 175 -4.36 -33.63 -16.41
C ALA A 175 -4.78 -34.79 -17.33
N GLU A 176 -3.85 -35.72 -17.60
CA GLU A 176 -4.07 -36.85 -18.52
C GLU A 176 -5.27 -37.71 -18.09
N ILE A 177 -5.38 -37.98 -16.79
CA ILE A 177 -6.49 -38.73 -16.20
C ILE A 177 -7.87 -38.04 -16.34
N PHE A 178 -7.95 -36.78 -16.77
CA PHE A 178 -9.23 -36.12 -17.06
C PHE A 178 -9.51 -35.99 -18.56
N SER A 179 -8.56 -36.38 -19.42
CA SER A 179 -8.65 -36.20 -20.87
C SER A 179 -9.91 -36.84 -21.47
N GLU A 180 -10.29 -38.04 -21.03
CA GLU A 180 -11.47 -38.74 -21.54
C GLU A 180 -12.77 -38.02 -21.17
N PHE A 181 -12.86 -37.43 -19.96
CA PHE A 181 -14.00 -36.62 -19.57
C PHE A 181 -14.15 -35.39 -20.47
N PHE A 182 -13.06 -34.65 -20.71
CA PHE A 182 -13.10 -33.43 -21.52
C PHE A 182 -13.19 -33.66 -23.04
N LYS A 183 -12.97 -34.89 -23.53
CA LYS A 183 -13.36 -35.28 -24.89
C LYS A 183 -14.88 -35.37 -25.04
N ARG A 184 -15.57 -35.85 -24.01
CA ARG A 184 -17.04 -36.03 -23.98
C ARG A 184 -17.78 -34.73 -23.66
N HIS A 185 -17.22 -33.92 -22.76
CA HIS A 185 -17.87 -32.75 -22.19
C HIS A 185 -17.02 -31.50 -22.35
N ASN A 186 -17.61 -30.40 -22.82
CA ASN A 186 -16.91 -29.11 -22.84
C ASN A 186 -16.76 -28.59 -21.40
N TRP A 187 -15.51 -28.32 -20.98
CA TRP A 187 -15.19 -27.96 -19.60
C TRP A 187 -16.02 -26.82 -19.03
N TYR A 188 -16.30 -25.78 -19.83
CA TYR A 188 -17.04 -24.61 -19.37
C TYR A 188 -18.52 -24.92 -19.19
N ASN A 189 -19.10 -25.67 -20.13
CA ASN A 189 -20.52 -26.04 -20.08
C ASN A 189 -20.81 -27.11 -19.02
N SER A 190 -19.84 -27.96 -18.70
CA SER A 190 -19.98 -28.98 -17.65
C SER A 190 -19.65 -28.47 -16.26
N LEU A 191 -18.98 -27.31 -16.11
CA LEU A 191 -18.62 -26.74 -14.81
C LEU A 191 -19.87 -26.25 -14.07
N GLU A 192 -20.15 -26.85 -12.93
CA GLU A 192 -21.22 -26.45 -12.03
C GLU A 192 -20.63 -25.82 -10.77
N ARG A 193 -21.13 -24.64 -10.40
CA ARG A 193 -20.79 -24.03 -9.11
C ARG A 193 -21.84 -23.03 -8.65
N ASP A 194 -21.82 -22.78 -7.35
CA ASP A 194 -22.49 -21.63 -6.75
C ASP A 194 -21.69 -20.34 -6.97
N ILE A 195 -22.41 -19.27 -7.33
CA ILE A 195 -21.82 -17.95 -7.59
C ILE A 195 -22.23 -16.98 -6.49
N THR A 196 -21.29 -16.66 -5.61
CA THR A 196 -21.46 -15.72 -4.50
C THR A 196 -20.46 -14.57 -4.59
N GLN A 197 -20.83 -13.38 -4.09
CA GLN A 197 -19.98 -12.19 -4.02
C GLN A 197 -19.16 -12.17 -2.72
N GLU A 198 -18.43 -13.26 -2.43
CA GLU A 198 -17.66 -13.44 -1.18
C GLU A 198 -16.38 -14.24 -1.44
N PRO A 199 -15.35 -14.17 -0.56
CA PRO A 199 -14.19 -15.04 -0.63
C PRO A 199 -14.57 -16.53 -0.56
N ASP A 200 -13.84 -17.38 -1.28
CA ASP A 200 -14.05 -18.82 -1.29
C ASP A 200 -13.29 -19.46 -0.10
N THR A 201 -13.96 -19.54 1.06
CA THR A 201 -13.36 -19.94 2.34
C THR A 201 -13.53 -21.41 2.70
N VAL A 202 -13.78 -22.29 1.73
CA VAL A 202 -14.03 -23.72 1.98
C VAL A 202 -12.82 -24.34 2.71
N GLN A 203 -13.10 -25.10 3.76
CA GLN A 203 -12.11 -25.88 4.50
C GLN A 203 -12.62 -27.31 4.71
N GLU A 204 -11.73 -28.30 4.62
CA GLU A 204 -12.02 -29.70 4.93
C GLU A 204 -11.06 -30.20 6.01
N ASP A 205 -11.55 -30.54 7.20
CA ASP A 205 -10.72 -30.86 8.38
C ASP A 205 -9.63 -29.80 8.65
N SER A 206 -10.02 -28.52 8.61
CA SER A 206 -9.14 -27.36 8.80
C SER A 206 -8.06 -27.14 7.71
N ILE A 207 -8.14 -27.88 6.61
CA ILE A 207 -7.31 -27.69 5.41
C ILE A 207 -8.08 -26.80 4.43
N GLY A 208 -7.45 -25.71 4.00
CA GLY A 208 -8.05 -24.77 3.07
C GLY A 208 -8.02 -25.29 1.64
N VAL A 209 -9.18 -25.41 0.98
CA VAL A 209 -9.27 -25.99 -0.36
C VAL A 209 -10.13 -25.16 -1.32
N PHE A 210 -9.88 -25.30 -2.63
CA PHE A 210 -10.84 -24.95 -3.67
C PHE A 210 -11.41 -26.22 -4.31
N LYS A 211 -12.67 -26.17 -4.73
CA LYS A 211 -13.37 -27.31 -5.33
C LYS A 211 -13.94 -26.95 -6.69
N TYR A 212 -13.85 -27.89 -7.62
CA TYR A 212 -14.44 -27.82 -8.95
C TYR A 212 -15.31 -29.05 -9.14
N HIS A 213 -16.56 -28.84 -9.56
CA HIS A 213 -17.49 -29.91 -9.92
C HIS A 213 -17.83 -29.79 -11.39
N PHE A 214 -17.62 -30.86 -12.15
CA PHE A 214 -18.04 -30.96 -13.54
C PHE A 214 -19.04 -32.10 -13.69
N ALA A 215 -20.13 -31.88 -14.43
CA ALA A 215 -21.14 -32.90 -14.68
C ALA A 215 -21.66 -32.84 -16.13
N GLY A 216 -21.98 -34.01 -16.69
CA GLY A 216 -22.57 -34.11 -18.04
C GLY A 216 -23.01 -35.54 -18.38
N ASN A 217 -24.24 -35.71 -18.85
CA ASN A 217 -24.79 -37.01 -19.28
C ASN A 217 -24.60 -38.19 -18.29
N GLY A 218 -24.58 -37.92 -16.98
CA GLY A 218 -24.37 -38.92 -15.92
C GLY A 218 -22.90 -39.16 -15.53
N ASP A 219 -21.95 -38.60 -16.28
CA ASP A 219 -20.53 -38.55 -15.91
C ASP A 219 -20.29 -37.36 -14.96
N THR A 220 -19.34 -37.52 -14.01
CA THR A 220 -18.93 -36.45 -13.09
C THR A 220 -17.42 -36.41 -12.89
N LEU A 221 -16.90 -35.22 -12.63
CA LEU A 221 -15.51 -35.00 -12.22
C LEU A 221 -15.47 -33.96 -11.10
N ASP A 222 -15.04 -34.38 -9.92
CA ASP A 222 -14.73 -33.53 -8.79
C ASP A 222 -13.22 -33.35 -8.69
N VAL A 223 -12.75 -32.12 -8.52
CA VAL A 223 -11.33 -31.81 -8.30
C VAL A 223 -11.18 -30.91 -7.08
N VAL A 224 -10.24 -31.26 -6.21
CA VAL A 224 -9.89 -30.52 -5.00
C VAL A 224 -8.49 -29.95 -5.14
N ILE A 225 -8.34 -28.66 -4.85
CA ILE A 225 -7.09 -27.92 -4.90
C ILE A 225 -6.67 -27.55 -3.48
N ASP A 226 -5.43 -27.84 -3.12
CA ASP A 226 -4.78 -27.34 -1.91
C ASP A 226 -4.45 -25.85 -2.11
N ARG A 227 -4.97 -24.96 -1.24
CA ARG A 227 -4.77 -23.50 -1.39
C ARG A 227 -3.34 -23.05 -1.08
N GLU A 228 -2.60 -23.83 -0.30
CA GLU A 228 -1.24 -23.48 0.12
C GLU A 228 -0.24 -23.90 -0.96
N ALA A 229 -0.34 -25.15 -1.41
CA ALA A 229 0.47 -25.70 -2.51
C ALA A 229 -0.01 -25.24 -3.90
N LYS A 230 -1.22 -24.67 -3.96
CA LYS A 230 -1.84 -24.12 -5.17
C LYS A 230 -1.92 -25.14 -6.32
N GLY A 231 -2.13 -26.41 -5.98
CA GLY A 231 -2.19 -27.54 -6.91
C GLY A 231 -3.28 -28.55 -6.54
N MET A 232 -3.63 -29.44 -7.48
CA MET A 232 -4.63 -30.49 -7.22
C MET A 232 -4.13 -31.39 -6.09
N CYS A 233 -4.92 -31.58 -5.03
CA CYS A 233 -4.63 -32.52 -3.96
C CYS A 233 -5.57 -33.72 -3.97
N GLY A 234 -6.67 -33.65 -4.72
CA GLY A 234 -7.54 -34.80 -4.91
C GLY A 234 -8.49 -34.67 -6.08
N PHE A 235 -9.08 -35.80 -6.46
CA PHE A 235 -10.13 -35.87 -7.48
C PHE A 235 -11.04 -37.09 -7.28
N SER A 236 -12.24 -37.02 -7.83
CA SER A 236 -13.10 -38.18 -8.08
C SER A 236 -13.69 -38.08 -9.47
N ARG A 237 -13.43 -39.09 -10.32
CA ARG A 237 -13.92 -39.17 -11.70
C ARG A 237 -14.87 -40.35 -11.82
N THR A 238 -16.10 -40.09 -12.27
CA THR A 238 -17.08 -41.11 -12.62
C THR A 238 -17.36 -41.04 -14.12
N LEU A 239 -17.08 -42.13 -14.82
CA LEU A 239 -17.41 -42.32 -16.23
C LEU A 239 -18.22 -43.60 -16.39
N ASP A 240 -19.34 -43.53 -17.11
CA ASP A 240 -20.19 -44.71 -17.39
C ASP A 240 -20.59 -45.47 -16.09
N GLY A 241 -20.78 -44.74 -14.99
CA GLY A 241 -21.11 -45.27 -13.65
C GLY A 241 -19.94 -45.86 -12.85
N GLN A 242 -18.73 -45.87 -13.38
CA GLN A 242 -17.53 -46.37 -12.69
C GLN A 242 -16.70 -45.22 -12.12
N THR A 243 -16.33 -45.31 -10.84
CA THR A 243 -15.62 -44.22 -10.14
C THR A 243 -14.18 -44.59 -9.84
N ILE A 244 -13.26 -43.67 -10.10
CA ILE A 244 -11.91 -43.69 -9.53
C ILE A 244 -11.68 -42.40 -8.72
N ALA A 245 -10.92 -42.48 -7.63
CA ALA A 245 -10.60 -41.30 -6.83
C ALA A 245 -9.24 -41.42 -6.15
N ALA A 246 -8.58 -40.28 -5.98
CA ALA A 246 -7.38 -40.15 -5.16
C ALA A 246 -7.41 -38.83 -4.39
N GLU A 247 -6.89 -38.81 -3.17
CA GLU A 247 -6.83 -37.63 -2.31
C GLU A 247 -5.57 -37.69 -1.44
N ILE A 248 -4.86 -36.57 -1.32
CA ILE A 248 -3.73 -36.39 -0.40
C ILE A 248 -4.11 -35.30 0.59
N LYS A 249 -3.97 -35.61 1.88
CA LYS A 249 -4.43 -34.70 2.93
C LYS A 249 -3.47 -34.66 4.12
N PRO A 250 -2.87 -33.48 4.44
CA PRO A 250 -2.16 -33.30 5.68
C PRO A 250 -3.15 -33.12 6.85
N LYS A 251 -2.72 -33.45 8.06
CA LYS A 251 -3.51 -33.23 9.28
C LYS A 251 -3.73 -31.74 9.58
N ARG A 252 -2.77 -30.89 9.18
CA ARG A 252 -2.81 -29.42 9.25
C ARG A 252 -1.82 -28.85 8.23
N HIS A 253 -2.02 -27.60 7.80
CA HIS A 253 -1.04 -26.93 6.92
C HIS A 253 0.16 -26.34 7.66
N ILE A 254 0.11 -26.16 8.98
CA ILE A 254 1.24 -25.56 9.71
C ILE A 254 2.34 -26.62 9.94
N GLY A 255 3.53 -26.36 9.41
CA GLY A 255 4.75 -27.11 9.68
C GLY A 255 5.78 -26.24 10.41
N TYR A 256 6.29 -26.71 11.55
CA TYR A 256 7.30 -25.97 12.29
C TYR A 256 8.69 -26.26 11.72
N ILE A 257 9.41 -25.20 11.37
CA ILE A 257 10.77 -25.28 10.81
C ILE A 257 11.68 -25.97 11.83
N GLY A 258 12.30 -27.07 11.43
CA GLY A 258 13.23 -27.82 12.27
C GLY A 258 12.61 -28.59 13.45
N TYR A 259 11.28 -28.64 13.57
CA TYR A 259 10.62 -29.19 14.75
C TYR A 259 9.37 -30.02 14.44
N GLY A 260 9.41 -31.29 14.86
CA GLY A 260 8.28 -32.22 14.78
C GLY A 260 7.94 -32.69 13.37
N GLU A 261 6.95 -33.58 13.30
CA GLU A 261 6.43 -34.14 12.05
C GLU A 261 4.93 -33.86 11.95
N VAL A 262 4.44 -33.61 10.74
CA VAL A 262 3.02 -33.43 10.44
C VAL A 262 2.50 -34.67 9.71
N PRO A 263 1.57 -35.44 10.30
CA PRO A 263 0.97 -36.59 9.62
C PRO A 263 0.20 -36.17 8.38
N PHE A 264 0.23 -37.00 7.34
CA PHE A 264 -0.66 -36.91 6.18
C PHE A 264 -1.16 -38.31 5.79
N SER A 265 -2.23 -38.38 5.00
CA SER A 265 -2.66 -39.63 4.37
C SER A 265 -2.97 -39.45 2.87
N ILE A 266 -2.75 -40.52 2.12
CA ILE A 266 -3.14 -40.65 0.71
C ILE A 266 -4.26 -41.68 0.65
N ARG A 267 -5.44 -41.30 0.18
CA ARG A 267 -6.56 -42.21 -0.01
C ARG A 267 -6.73 -42.50 -1.50
N LEU A 268 -6.70 -43.76 -1.90
CA LEU A 268 -6.96 -44.19 -3.27
C LEU A 268 -8.19 -45.11 -3.29
N LYS A 269 -9.08 -44.92 -4.27
CA LYS A 269 -10.33 -45.69 -4.40
C LYS A 269 -10.50 -46.20 -5.83
N ASN A 270 -10.78 -47.50 -5.93
CA ASN A 270 -11.19 -48.17 -7.15
C ASN A 270 -12.67 -48.57 -7.06
N GLY A 271 -13.56 -47.85 -7.73
CA GLY A 271 -14.98 -48.19 -7.92
C GLY A 271 -15.29 -48.73 -9.31
N THR A 272 -14.29 -49.27 -10.02
CA THR A 272 -14.45 -49.93 -11.32
C THR A 272 -14.69 -51.44 -11.15
N GLU A 273 -15.02 -52.13 -12.24
CA GLU A 273 -15.25 -53.58 -12.23
C GLU A 273 -13.95 -54.42 -12.24
N GLY A 274 -12.81 -53.82 -12.58
CA GLY A 274 -11.51 -54.50 -12.70
C GLY A 274 -10.48 -54.07 -11.65
N PRO A 275 -9.40 -54.85 -11.45
CA PRO A 275 -8.29 -54.42 -10.61
C PRO A 275 -7.55 -53.23 -11.22
N LEU A 276 -7.11 -52.28 -10.38
CA LEU A 276 -6.49 -51.03 -10.80
C LEU A 276 -5.09 -50.89 -10.17
N PRO A 277 -4.00 -51.02 -10.95
CA PRO A 277 -2.65 -50.81 -10.44
C PRO A 277 -2.41 -49.35 -10.13
N TYR A 278 -1.61 -49.09 -9.09
CA TYR A 278 -1.12 -47.75 -8.77
C TYR A 278 0.39 -47.74 -8.52
N GLN A 279 1.03 -46.64 -8.87
CA GLN A 279 2.41 -46.33 -8.54
C GLN A 279 2.54 -44.85 -8.21
N LEU A 280 3.19 -44.55 -7.08
CA LEU A 280 3.49 -43.21 -6.61
C LEU A 280 4.98 -42.93 -6.81
N THR A 281 5.29 -41.79 -7.41
CA THR A 281 6.64 -41.20 -7.40
C THR A 281 6.55 -39.84 -6.74
N ILE A 282 7.35 -39.63 -5.70
CA ILE A 282 7.30 -38.41 -4.90
C ILE A 282 8.54 -37.59 -5.17
N SER A 283 8.35 -36.32 -5.49
CA SER A 283 9.40 -35.31 -5.48
C SER A 283 9.04 -34.23 -4.47
N SER A 284 10.01 -33.83 -3.65
CA SER A 284 9.82 -32.77 -2.66
C SER A 284 10.61 -31.53 -3.06
N SER A 285 10.13 -30.37 -2.64
CA SER A 285 10.91 -29.15 -2.70
C SER A 285 12.14 -29.23 -1.82
N ASP A 286 13.07 -28.29 -2.02
CA ASP A 286 14.16 -28.04 -1.09
C ASP A 286 13.60 -27.84 0.33
N TYR A 287 14.30 -28.39 1.32
CA TYR A 287 13.97 -28.29 2.75
C TYR A 287 12.65 -28.96 3.18
N PHE A 288 11.97 -29.70 2.30
CA PHE A 288 10.76 -30.44 2.63
C PHE A 288 11.01 -31.94 2.60
N HIS A 289 10.73 -32.64 3.70
CA HIS A 289 10.98 -34.06 3.84
C HIS A 289 9.68 -34.85 4.01
N ILE A 290 9.66 -36.04 3.42
CA ILE A 290 8.46 -36.88 3.33
C ILE A 290 8.85 -38.30 3.70
N LYS A 291 8.05 -38.92 4.55
CA LYS A 291 8.20 -40.32 4.94
C LYS A 291 6.87 -41.04 4.80
N LEU A 292 6.74 -41.90 3.79
CA LEU A 292 5.64 -42.86 3.68
C LEU A 292 5.89 -44.07 4.60
N LYS A 293 4.81 -44.64 5.15
CA LYS A 293 4.88 -45.86 5.98
C LYS A 293 4.68 -47.15 5.18
N ASP A 294 3.87 -47.07 4.13
CA ASP A 294 3.45 -48.21 3.32
C ASP A 294 4.12 -48.19 1.93
N GLU A 295 3.91 -49.26 1.16
CA GLU A 295 4.44 -49.38 -0.20
C GLU A 295 3.82 -48.33 -1.14
N ASP A 296 4.67 -47.75 -1.99
CA ASP A 296 4.33 -46.73 -2.98
C ASP A 296 3.79 -47.33 -4.29
N THR A 297 3.65 -48.66 -4.37
CA THR A 297 3.06 -49.38 -5.50
C THR A 297 2.08 -50.44 -5.01
N GLY A 298 1.08 -50.78 -5.82
CA GLY A 298 0.12 -51.82 -5.47
C GLY A 298 -0.98 -52.02 -6.51
N ILE A 299 -1.96 -52.86 -6.18
CA ILE A 299 -3.14 -53.13 -7.02
C ILE A 299 -4.38 -53.05 -6.13
N LEU A 300 -5.33 -52.18 -6.51
CA LEU A 300 -6.62 -52.04 -5.85
C LEU A 300 -7.67 -52.92 -6.52
N ASN A 301 -8.29 -53.82 -5.77
CA ASN A 301 -9.40 -54.66 -6.23
C ASN A 301 -10.68 -53.83 -6.46
N PRO A 302 -11.67 -54.37 -7.19
CA PRO A 302 -12.96 -53.71 -7.38
C PRO A 302 -13.63 -53.32 -6.06
N ASN A 303 -14.10 -52.08 -5.97
CA ASN A 303 -14.70 -51.45 -4.79
C ASN A 303 -13.77 -51.31 -3.57
N GLU A 304 -12.45 -51.44 -3.76
CA GLU A 304 -11.46 -51.27 -2.69
C GLU A 304 -11.11 -49.79 -2.47
N THR A 305 -10.78 -49.43 -1.24
CA THR A 305 -10.19 -48.15 -0.86
C THR A 305 -9.01 -48.43 0.06
N VAL A 306 -7.85 -47.87 -0.26
CA VAL A 306 -6.64 -47.95 0.56
C VAL A 306 -6.29 -46.56 1.09
N GLU A 307 -5.73 -46.52 2.30
CA GLU A 307 -5.20 -45.30 2.90
C GLU A 307 -3.73 -45.53 3.27
N LEU A 308 -2.85 -44.73 2.66
CA LEU A 308 -1.40 -44.78 2.84
C LEU A 308 -0.98 -43.62 3.75
N PRO A 309 -0.58 -43.87 5.01
CA PRO A 309 -0.18 -42.83 5.94
C PRO A 309 1.30 -42.44 5.76
N GLY A 310 1.61 -41.18 6.03
CA GLY A 310 2.96 -40.65 6.02
C GLY A 310 3.17 -39.46 6.95
N PHE A 311 4.37 -38.89 6.90
CA PHE A 311 4.75 -37.70 7.65
C PHE A 311 5.49 -36.69 6.78
N PHE A 312 5.22 -35.42 7.01
CA PHE A 312 5.97 -34.28 6.50
C PHE A 312 6.84 -33.68 7.60
N SER A 313 8.02 -33.19 7.25
CA SER A 313 8.83 -32.32 8.11
C SER A 313 9.55 -31.25 7.30
N ILE A 314 9.92 -30.16 7.97
CA ILE A 314 10.56 -29.00 7.35
C ILE A 314 11.98 -28.85 7.93
N ASP A 315 12.97 -28.76 7.06
CA ASP A 315 14.38 -28.58 7.45
C ASP A 315 14.64 -27.19 8.04
N LYS A 316 15.69 -27.07 8.86
CA LYS A 316 16.05 -25.85 9.60
C LYS A 316 16.48 -24.70 8.69
N ALA A 317 16.89 -24.99 7.46
CA ALA A 317 17.25 -23.97 6.48
C ALA A 317 16.04 -23.42 5.69
N ALA A 318 14.83 -23.92 5.93
CA ALA A 318 13.62 -23.37 5.31
C ALA A 318 13.35 -21.94 5.80
N GLU A 319 12.79 -21.11 4.92
CA GLU A 319 12.38 -19.75 5.23
C GLU A 319 10.93 -19.72 5.72
N PRO A 320 10.62 -18.93 6.76
CA PRO A 320 9.24 -18.81 7.23
C PRO A 320 8.38 -18.03 6.25
N LEU A 321 7.08 -18.31 6.30
CA LEU A 321 6.06 -17.59 5.55
C LEU A 321 5.00 -17.03 6.52
N ASP A 322 4.86 -15.71 6.53
CA ASP A 322 3.91 -14.98 7.37
C ASP A 322 2.59 -14.77 6.62
N ARG A 323 1.62 -15.66 6.85
CA ARG A 323 0.36 -15.68 6.10
C ARG A 323 -0.51 -14.43 6.35
N ASP A 324 -0.30 -13.71 7.46
CA ASP A 324 -0.98 -12.43 7.71
C ASP A 324 -0.49 -11.33 6.74
N LYS A 325 0.79 -11.37 6.33
CA LYS A 325 1.39 -10.40 5.39
C LYS A 325 1.34 -10.85 3.95
N ASP A 326 1.50 -12.14 3.73
CA ASP A 326 1.66 -12.77 2.41
C ASP A 326 0.55 -13.83 2.18
N PRO A 327 -0.74 -13.43 2.17
CA PRO A 327 -1.88 -14.35 2.11
C PRO A 327 -1.95 -15.16 0.81
N ASP A 328 -1.34 -14.65 -0.26
CA ASP A 328 -1.40 -15.21 -1.62
C ASP A 328 -0.12 -15.90 -2.08
N ILE A 329 0.95 -15.91 -1.29
CA ILE A 329 2.21 -16.56 -1.69
C ILE A 329 2.05 -18.09 -1.65
N LYS A 330 2.40 -18.75 -2.76
CA LYS A 330 2.52 -20.21 -2.84
C LYS A 330 3.60 -20.72 -1.89
N VAL A 331 3.28 -21.74 -1.08
CA VAL A 331 4.28 -22.32 -0.19
C VAL A 331 5.39 -22.98 -0.99
N ARG A 332 6.65 -22.74 -0.61
CA ARG A 332 7.81 -23.41 -1.21
C ARG A 332 7.99 -24.81 -0.65
N THR A 333 7.65 -25.04 0.61
CA THR A 333 7.67 -26.33 1.32
C THR A 333 6.49 -27.21 0.93
N GLN A 334 6.62 -27.85 -0.24
CA GLN A 334 5.58 -28.70 -0.82
C GLN A 334 6.17 -29.94 -1.48
N ALA A 335 5.28 -30.84 -1.83
CA ALA A 335 5.60 -32.06 -2.54
C ALA A 335 4.70 -32.25 -3.75
N GLU A 336 5.27 -32.84 -4.79
CA GLU A 336 4.56 -33.38 -5.94
C GLU A 336 4.54 -34.91 -5.85
N PHE A 337 3.34 -35.46 -5.95
CA PHE A 337 3.05 -36.89 -5.96
C PHE A 337 2.56 -37.26 -7.36
N ALA A 338 3.46 -37.77 -8.19
CA ALA A 338 3.11 -38.32 -9.49
C ALA A 338 2.46 -39.70 -9.26
N LEU A 339 1.15 -39.76 -9.44
CA LEU A 339 0.36 -40.98 -9.35
C LEU A 339 0.10 -41.51 -10.76
N GLU A 340 0.62 -42.70 -11.04
CA GLU A 340 0.16 -43.52 -12.16
C GLU A 340 -0.95 -44.43 -11.64
N PHE A 341 -2.16 -44.32 -12.20
CA PHE A 341 -3.35 -45.01 -11.74
C PHE A 341 -4.09 -45.63 -12.92
N GLY A 342 -4.05 -46.96 -13.04
CA GLY A 342 -4.64 -47.65 -14.19
C GLY A 342 -3.98 -47.33 -15.54
N GLY A 343 -2.71 -46.91 -15.54
CA GLY A 343 -1.97 -46.50 -16.74
C GLY A 343 -2.18 -45.04 -17.16
N GLU A 344 -3.02 -44.28 -16.47
CA GLU A 344 -3.15 -42.82 -16.62
C GLU A 344 -2.33 -42.10 -15.54
N LYS A 345 -1.83 -40.89 -15.82
CA LYS A 345 -1.01 -40.11 -14.88
C LYS A 345 -1.72 -38.87 -14.36
N ILE A 346 -1.43 -38.53 -13.11
CA ILE A 346 -1.80 -37.25 -12.50
C ILE A 346 -0.75 -36.80 -11.49
N LEU A 347 -0.54 -35.49 -11.42
CA LEU A 347 0.29 -34.85 -10.39
C LEU A 347 -0.63 -34.33 -9.29
N LEU A 348 -0.43 -34.84 -8.07
CA LEU A 348 -1.07 -34.33 -6.86
C LEU A 348 -0.07 -33.53 -6.03
N TYR A 349 -0.54 -32.52 -5.31
CA TYR A 349 0.28 -31.59 -4.56
C TYR A 349 -0.22 -31.47 -3.13
N SER A 350 0.72 -31.36 -2.20
CA SER A 350 0.41 -30.99 -0.82
C SER A 350 1.58 -30.23 -0.23
N GLY A 351 1.28 -29.25 0.63
CA GLY A 351 2.29 -28.38 1.20
C GLY A 351 1.97 -27.92 2.61
N LEU A 352 3.02 -27.53 3.31
CA LEU A 352 2.92 -26.91 4.63
C LEU A 352 3.35 -25.45 4.55
N ILE A 353 2.69 -24.59 5.31
CA ILE A 353 3.15 -23.24 5.63
C ILE A 353 4.36 -23.40 6.57
N PRO A 354 5.57 -22.97 6.17
CA PRO A 354 6.75 -23.02 7.01
C PRO A 354 6.64 -21.95 8.09
N THR A 355 6.61 -22.36 9.36
CA THR A 355 6.44 -21.46 10.51
C THR A 355 7.59 -21.63 11.49
N GLU A 356 8.23 -20.52 11.89
CA GLU A 356 9.20 -20.56 12.98
C GLU A 356 8.50 -20.99 14.26
N LEU A 357 9.06 -21.96 15.00
CA LEU A 357 8.49 -22.36 16.29
C LEU A 357 8.52 -21.20 17.30
N ILE A 358 9.62 -20.44 17.31
CA ILE A 358 9.81 -19.23 18.11
C ILE A 358 10.29 -18.11 17.18
N SER A 359 9.48 -17.07 17.01
CA SER A 359 9.92 -15.85 16.34
C SER A 359 10.73 -14.98 17.30
N VAL A 360 11.73 -14.27 16.78
CA VAL A 360 12.54 -13.34 17.57
C VAL A 360 12.41 -11.93 17.00
N THR A 361 12.24 -10.96 17.88
CA THR A 361 12.26 -9.53 17.54
C THR A 361 13.08 -8.77 18.57
N THR A 362 13.51 -7.56 18.24
CA THR A 362 14.25 -6.71 19.17
C THR A 362 13.47 -5.46 19.55
N ASN A 363 13.83 -4.90 20.70
CA ASN A 363 13.31 -3.64 21.21
C ASN A 363 14.50 -2.72 21.57
N PRO A 364 14.79 -1.66 20.79
CA PRO A 364 14.07 -1.22 19.59
C PRO A 364 14.26 -2.15 18.36
N PRO A 365 13.41 -2.05 17.33
CA PRO A 365 13.47 -2.90 16.13
C PRO A 365 14.75 -2.79 15.32
N PHE A 366 15.32 -1.59 15.27
CA PHE A 366 16.60 -1.36 14.65
C PHE A 366 17.57 -0.92 15.71
N LEU A 367 18.53 -1.80 15.97
CA LEU A 367 19.58 -1.56 16.92
C LEU A 367 20.63 -0.70 16.21
N ALA A 368 20.95 0.45 16.79
CA ALA A 368 22.06 1.29 16.37
C ALA A 368 22.60 2.00 17.60
N LEU A 369 23.92 2.05 17.68
CA LEU A 369 24.68 2.71 18.74
C LEU A 369 25.50 3.85 18.15
N SER A 370 25.69 4.89 18.94
CA SER A 370 26.77 5.87 18.73
C SER A 370 28.05 5.32 19.36
N PRO A 371 29.24 5.70 18.88
CA PRO A 371 30.50 5.40 19.57
C PRO A 371 30.45 5.72 21.07
N GLY A 372 30.89 4.76 21.90
CA GLY A 372 30.88 4.87 23.36
C GLY A 372 29.49 4.86 24.03
N GLU A 373 28.39 4.70 23.27
CA GLU A 373 27.04 4.64 23.82
C GLU A 373 26.82 3.36 24.64
N LYS A 374 26.15 3.51 25.79
CA LYS A 374 25.57 2.40 26.55
C LYS A 374 24.06 2.38 26.35
N LYS A 375 23.51 1.23 25.99
CA LYS A 375 22.10 1.11 25.64
C LYS A 375 21.52 -0.24 26.07
N GLN A 376 20.44 -0.19 26.83
CA GLN A 376 19.66 -1.38 27.12
C GLN A 376 18.76 -1.72 25.92
N ILE A 377 18.73 -2.99 25.54
CA ILE A 377 17.87 -3.52 24.48
C ILE A 377 17.13 -4.76 24.97
N GLY A 378 15.96 -5.03 24.40
CA GLY A 378 15.20 -6.25 24.63
C GLY A 378 15.28 -7.22 23.45
N VAL A 379 15.52 -8.50 23.72
CA VAL A 379 15.34 -9.61 22.78
C VAL A 379 14.04 -10.32 23.13
N ILE A 380 13.04 -10.17 22.28
CA ILE A 380 11.69 -10.69 22.48
C ILE A 380 11.56 -12.03 21.75
N LEU A 381 11.35 -13.10 22.51
CA LEU A 381 11.04 -14.44 22.00
C LEU A 381 9.52 -14.62 21.99
N SER A 382 8.96 -15.20 20.95
CA SER A 382 7.50 -15.43 20.87
C SER A 382 7.15 -16.78 20.29
N SER A 383 6.31 -17.52 21.00
CA SER A 383 5.85 -18.83 20.56
C SER A 383 4.82 -18.67 19.45
N ASN A 384 5.07 -19.29 18.30
CA ASN A 384 4.05 -19.52 17.27
C ASN A 384 3.44 -20.92 17.38
N ALA A 385 3.80 -21.68 18.43
CA ALA A 385 3.32 -23.03 18.62
C ALA A 385 1.93 -23.07 19.28
N GLU A 386 1.16 -24.09 18.95
CA GLU A 386 -0.13 -24.42 19.60
C GLU A 386 0.04 -25.11 20.96
N LEU A 387 1.27 -25.27 21.42
CA LEU A 387 1.64 -26.00 22.63
C LEU A 387 2.68 -25.20 23.43
N GLN A 388 2.75 -25.49 24.74
CA GLN A 388 3.71 -24.88 25.65
C GLN A 388 5.15 -25.27 25.26
N LEU A 389 6.04 -24.29 25.25
CA LEU A 389 7.46 -24.45 24.95
C LEU A 389 8.30 -24.06 26.17
N SER A 390 9.33 -24.85 26.47
CA SER A 390 10.40 -24.49 27.39
C SER A 390 11.74 -24.69 26.71
N GLY A 391 12.75 -23.92 27.13
CA GLY A 391 14.05 -23.97 26.51
C GLY A 391 15.02 -22.94 27.04
N THR A 392 16.15 -22.81 26.35
CA THR A 392 17.25 -21.91 26.72
C THR A 392 17.62 -21.01 25.54
N ALA A 393 17.84 -19.73 25.83
CA ALA A 393 18.36 -18.71 24.92
C ALA A 393 19.76 -18.31 25.37
N GLU A 394 20.75 -18.49 24.50
CA GLU A 394 22.15 -18.12 24.72
C GLU A 394 22.50 -16.97 23.76
N ILE A 395 22.81 -15.78 24.31
CA ILE A 395 23.20 -14.59 23.55
C ILE A 395 24.72 -14.43 23.71
N ILE A 396 25.44 -14.53 22.59
CA ILE A 396 26.91 -14.57 22.55
C ILE A 396 27.40 -13.50 21.57
N PRO A 397 28.32 -12.60 21.96
CA PRO A 397 28.95 -11.67 21.03
C PRO A 397 29.85 -12.43 20.05
N SER A 398 29.81 -12.08 18.77
CA SER A 398 30.61 -12.76 17.75
C SER A 398 32.11 -12.45 17.89
N GLU A 399 32.47 -11.16 18.03
CA GLU A 399 33.83 -10.62 18.21
C GLU A 399 33.75 -9.24 18.92
N ASP A 400 34.82 -8.78 19.57
CA ASP A 400 34.96 -7.54 20.38
C ASP A 400 33.72 -7.16 21.22
N THR A 401 33.72 -7.63 22.48
CA THR A 401 32.57 -7.69 23.41
C THR A 401 31.87 -6.36 23.65
N ILE A 402 30.73 -6.17 22.97
CA ILE A 402 29.70 -5.17 23.29
C ILE A 402 28.92 -5.59 24.55
N ILE A 403 28.89 -6.89 24.87
CA ILE A 403 28.21 -7.49 26.03
C ILE A 403 29.00 -8.68 26.58
N ASP A 404 28.69 -9.09 27.81
CA ASP A 404 29.04 -10.41 28.32
C ASP A 404 28.04 -11.48 27.79
N PRO A 405 28.50 -12.71 27.49
CA PRO A 405 27.61 -13.81 27.11
C PRO A 405 26.52 -14.04 28.17
N THR A 406 25.27 -14.09 27.72
CA THR A 406 24.09 -14.20 28.59
C THR A 406 23.33 -15.48 28.27
N ARG A 407 22.92 -16.23 29.29
CA ARG A 407 22.15 -17.48 29.15
C ARG A 407 20.90 -17.42 30.00
N GLU A 408 19.74 -17.45 29.36
CA GLU A 408 18.44 -17.31 30.01
C GLU A 408 17.52 -18.47 29.67
N ARG A 409 16.78 -18.97 30.66
CA ARG A 409 15.76 -20.00 30.46
C ARG A 409 14.41 -19.36 30.19
N PHE A 410 13.70 -19.83 29.18
CA PHE A 410 12.36 -19.34 28.86
C PHE A 410 11.30 -20.43 29.02
N TYR A 411 10.09 -19.97 29.33
CA TYR A 411 8.86 -20.74 29.35
C TYR A 411 7.81 -19.91 28.61
N LEU A 412 7.22 -20.45 27.56
CA LEU A 412 6.26 -19.75 26.70
C LEU A 412 5.02 -20.63 26.55
N GLU A 413 3.88 -20.13 27.00
CA GLU A 413 2.59 -20.70 26.61
C GLU A 413 2.32 -20.52 25.10
N ALA A 414 1.32 -21.22 24.56
CA ALA A 414 0.92 -21.07 23.17
C ALA A 414 0.57 -19.60 22.85
N GLY A 415 1.26 -19.01 21.87
CA GLY A 415 1.10 -17.60 21.47
C GLY A 415 1.73 -16.56 22.41
N GLU A 416 2.37 -16.96 23.52
CA GLU A 416 2.99 -16.02 24.45
C GLU A 416 4.33 -15.47 23.93
N SER A 417 4.75 -14.32 24.46
CA SER A 417 6.11 -13.78 24.28
C SER A 417 6.81 -13.52 25.62
N THR A 418 8.14 -13.51 25.63
CA THR A 418 8.96 -13.06 26.76
C THR A 418 10.09 -12.15 26.26
N GLU A 419 10.56 -11.23 27.09
CA GLU A 419 11.62 -10.27 26.75
C GLU A 419 12.84 -10.53 27.63
N ILE A 420 14.01 -10.70 27.00
CA ILE A 420 15.31 -10.81 27.65
C ILE A 420 16.02 -9.46 27.49
N LEU A 421 16.25 -8.76 28.60
CA LEU A 421 16.93 -7.47 28.59
C LEU A 421 18.45 -7.64 28.65
N ILE A 422 19.18 -7.00 27.74
CA ILE A 422 20.64 -6.98 27.69
C ILE A 422 21.15 -5.53 27.58
N GLU A 423 22.29 -5.24 28.19
CA GLU A 423 22.95 -3.92 28.11
C GLU A 423 24.10 -3.99 27.12
N LEU A 424 24.00 -3.23 26.03
CA LEU A 424 25.05 -3.07 25.03
C LEU A 424 26.00 -1.92 25.41
N ASN A 425 27.30 -2.12 25.20
CA ASN A 425 28.34 -1.12 25.36
C ASN A 425 29.11 -0.98 24.04
N ALA A 426 28.87 0.10 23.29
CA ALA A 426 29.62 0.34 22.06
C ALA A 426 31.10 0.65 22.37
N PRO A 427 32.05 0.17 21.54
CA PRO A 427 33.44 0.60 21.62
C PRO A 427 33.53 2.13 21.46
N ASP A 428 34.49 2.75 22.13
CA ASP A 428 34.83 4.16 21.94
C ASP A 428 35.78 4.29 20.74
N SER A 429 35.21 4.29 19.53
CA SER A 429 35.92 4.33 18.24
C SER A 429 35.27 5.34 17.28
N ASP A 430 36.08 6.07 16.52
CA ASP A 430 35.58 6.99 15.49
C ASP A 430 35.12 6.25 14.20
N GLU A 431 35.45 4.97 14.07
CA GLU A 431 35.07 4.14 12.92
C GLU A 431 33.66 3.57 13.09
N SER A 432 32.93 3.44 11.98
CA SER A 432 31.63 2.78 11.97
C SER A 432 31.78 1.31 11.60
N ASP A 433 31.12 0.44 12.35
CA ASP A 433 31.24 -1.01 12.18
C ASP A 433 29.92 -1.70 12.54
N VAL A 434 29.79 -2.99 12.18
CA VAL A 434 28.64 -3.83 12.49
C VAL A 434 29.10 -5.06 13.24
N SER A 435 28.98 -5.03 14.56
CA SER A 435 29.16 -6.23 15.39
C SER A 435 27.92 -7.12 15.30
N VAL A 436 28.06 -8.42 15.60
CA VAL A 436 26.95 -9.37 15.55
C VAL A 436 26.77 -10.05 16.90
N LEU A 437 25.53 -10.16 17.36
CA LEU A 437 25.15 -11.05 18.46
C LEU A 437 24.57 -12.33 17.87
N GLU A 438 25.09 -13.46 18.31
CA GLU A 438 24.56 -14.79 18.00
C GLU A 438 23.57 -15.18 19.10
N LEU A 439 22.32 -15.45 18.73
CA LEU A 439 21.27 -15.96 19.60
C LEU A 439 21.04 -17.44 19.28
N ASP A 440 21.51 -18.32 20.16
CA ASP A 440 21.25 -19.75 20.10
C ASP A 440 19.97 -20.09 20.88
N LEU A 441 19.00 -20.67 20.18
CA LEU A 441 17.75 -21.17 20.78
C LEU A 441 17.75 -22.69 20.84
N LYS A 442 17.51 -23.21 22.04
CA LYS A 442 17.31 -24.64 22.30
C LYS A 442 15.93 -24.84 22.91
N VAL A 443 15.21 -25.89 22.50
CA VAL A 443 13.89 -26.25 23.03
C VAL A 443 13.93 -27.64 23.66
N GLU A 444 13.25 -27.80 24.79
CA GLU A 444 13.11 -29.08 25.48
C GLU A 444 12.06 -29.95 24.78
N GLN A 445 12.45 -31.15 24.37
CA GLN A 445 11.57 -32.14 23.76
C GLN A 445 11.82 -33.51 24.39
N SER A 446 10.76 -34.17 24.87
CA SER A 446 10.84 -35.50 25.49
C SER A 446 11.89 -35.60 26.63
N GLY A 447 12.10 -34.51 27.37
CA GLY A 447 13.07 -34.42 28.46
C GLY A 447 14.52 -34.18 28.04
N GLN A 448 14.80 -33.87 26.78
CA GLN A 448 16.12 -33.48 26.27
C GLN A 448 16.09 -32.10 25.60
N GLU A 449 17.13 -31.28 25.77
CA GLU A 449 17.28 -30.05 24.99
C GLU A 449 17.73 -30.39 23.57
N SER A 450 17.02 -29.82 22.60
CA SER A 450 17.32 -29.94 21.17
C SER A 450 17.57 -28.56 20.58
N TRP A 451 18.56 -28.46 19.70
CA TRP A 451 18.87 -27.20 19.02
C TRP A 451 17.77 -26.83 18.03
N LEU A 452 17.19 -25.64 18.17
CA LEU A 452 16.14 -25.12 17.30
C LEU A 452 16.75 -24.30 16.16
N SER A 453 17.44 -23.22 16.51
CA SER A 453 17.96 -22.24 15.54
C SER A 453 19.10 -21.41 16.14
N ARG A 454 19.92 -20.82 15.27
CA ARG A 454 20.85 -19.73 15.58
C ARG A 454 20.45 -18.51 14.77
N GLN A 455 20.27 -17.38 15.43
CA GLN A 455 19.95 -16.11 14.77
C GLN A 455 21.08 -15.10 14.96
N ARG A 456 21.35 -14.33 13.91
CA ARG A 456 22.39 -13.30 13.88
C ARG A 456 21.72 -11.93 14.01
N ILE A 457 22.02 -11.20 15.08
CA ILE A 457 21.46 -9.87 15.36
C ILE A 457 22.58 -8.83 15.15
N PRO A 458 22.55 -8.06 14.05
CA PRO A 458 23.55 -7.03 13.78
C PRO A 458 23.35 -5.82 14.70
N ILE A 459 24.47 -5.28 15.19
CA ILE A 459 24.57 -4.10 16.06
C ILE A 459 25.48 -3.09 15.37
N PRO A 460 24.96 -2.25 14.47
CA PRO A 460 25.73 -1.18 13.87
C PRO A 460 26.10 -0.12 14.92
N THR A 461 27.39 0.22 14.98
CA THR A 461 27.91 1.41 15.65
C THR A 461 28.22 2.45 14.57
N ILE A 462 27.53 3.60 14.59
CA ILE A 462 27.57 4.57 13.48
C ILE A 462 28.03 5.93 14.00
N SER A 463 29.19 6.40 13.51
CA SER A 463 29.69 7.74 13.83
C SER A 463 28.86 8.83 13.10
N PRO A 464 28.95 10.11 13.48
CA PRO A 464 28.15 11.19 12.85
C PRO A 464 28.31 11.31 11.33
N SER A 465 29.45 10.87 10.79
CA SER A 465 29.72 10.79 9.35
C SER A 465 29.73 9.35 8.83
N GLY A 466 29.42 8.34 9.65
CA GLY A 466 29.50 6.93 9.31
C GLY A 466 28.46 6.45 8.32
N ALA A 467 28.79 5.35 7.63
CA ALA A 467 27.84 4.58 6.84
C ALA A 467 28.17 3.09 6.95
N VAL A 468 27.14 2.25 7.09
CA VAL A 468 27.28 0.80 7.21
C VAL A 468 26.16 0.08 6.46
N ALA A 469 26.45 -1.14 6.03
CA ALA A 469 25.54 -2.06 5.39
C ALA A 469 25.53 -3.39 6.17
N TYR A 470 24.34 -3.97 6.36
CA TYR A 470 24.18 -5.23 7.09
C TYR A 470 22.86 -5.93 6.74
N ARG A 471 22.76 -7.23 7.04
CA ARG A 471 21.49 -7.97 6.94
C ARG A 471 20.78 -7.93 8.29
N SER A 472 19.59 -7.34 8.34
CA SER A 472 18.78 -7.32 9.56
C SER A 472 18.11 -8.69 9.83
N PRO A 473 17.69 -8.96 11.07
CA PRO A 473 16.94 -10.18 11.41
C PRO A 473 15.53 -10.22 10.82
N HIS A 474 15.07 -9.14 10.20
CA HIS A 474 13.70 -8.97 9.71
C HIS A 474 13.58 -9.11 8.18
N GLY A 475 14.50 -9.84 7.53
CA GLY A 475 14.45 -10.09 6.08
C GLY A 475 14.76 -8.87 5.22
N LEU A 476 15.61 -7.96 5.73
CA LEU A 476 16.01 -6.73 5.04
C LEU A 476 17.53 -6.62 4.99
N LEU A 477 18.06 -6.25 3.83
CA LEU A 477 19.39 -5.68 3.68
C LEU A 477 19.30 -4.18 3.97
N ILE A 478 20.09 -3.72 4.93
CA ILE A 478 20.07 -2.36 5.42
C ILE A 478 21.33 -1.63 4.93
N LEU A 479 21.14 -0.41 4.43
CA LEU A 479 22.17 0.61 4.28
C LEU A 479 21.82 1.75 5.24
N GLU A 480 22.69 2.07 6.19
CA GLU A 480 22.41 3.02 7.25
C GLU A 480 23.51 4.06 7.43
N THR A 481 23.10 5.31 7.55
CA THR A 481 23.96 6.44 7.94
C THR A 481 23.46 7.04 9.24
N PHE A 482 24.12 8.11 9.71
CA PHE A 482 23.61 8.88 10.84
C PHE A 482 22.23 9.49 10.57
N SER A 483 21.94 9.93 9.34
CA SER A 483 20.73 10.67 8.97
C SER A 483 19.60 9.81 8.42
N PHE A 484 19.91 8.72 7.71
CA PHE A 484 18.87 7.90 7.09
C PHE A 484 19.22 6.42 7.12
N ARG A 485 18.18 5.59 6.94
CA ARG A 485 18.27 4.14 6.78
C ARG A 485 17.52 3.74 5.51
N ILE A 486 18.03 2.78 4.76
CA ILE A 486 17.39 2.22 3.57
C ILE A 486 17.27 0.72 3.78
N GLY A 487 16.11 0.15 3.47
CA GLY A 487 15.84 -1.28 3.51
C GLY A 487 15.53 -1.82 2.13
N ILE A 488 16.20 -2.91 1.77
CA ILE A 488 16.01 -3.70 0.54
C ILE A 488 15.55 -5.09 0.99
N ASN A 489 14.54 -5.67 0.35
CA ASN A 489 14.14 -7.04 0.65
C ASN A 489 15.32 -8.00 0.38
N ASP A 490 15.61 -8.91 1.32
CA ASP A 490 16.62 -9.95 1.11
C ASP A 490 16.04 -11.20 0.41
N GLN A 491 14.74 -11.19 0.12
CA GLN A 491 14.00 -12.18 -0.65
C GLN A 491 13.25 -11.57 -1.85
N PRO A 492 12.95 -12.38 -2.88
CA PRO A 492 12.13 -11.97 -4.02
C PRO A 492 10.73 -11.46 -3.59
N PRO A 493 10.21 -10.37 -4.19
CA PRO A 493 10.93 -9.47 -5.09
C PRO A 493 11.96 -8.63 -4.31
N MET A 494 13.24 -8.81 -4.68
CA MET A 494 14.36 -8.13 -4.05
C MET A 494 14.42 -6.70 -4.59
N ALA A 495 13.79 -5.76 -3.88
CA ALA A 495 13.73 -4.36 -4.29
C ALA A 495 13.92 -3.43 -3.10
N LEU A 496 14.32 -2.18 -3.37
CA LEU A 496 14.35 -1.15 -2.35
C LEU A 496 12.91 -0.93 -1.87
N ARG A 497 12.70 -1.15 -0.57
CA ARG A 497 11.38 -1.24 0.04
C ARG A 497 11.04 -0.04 0.91
N LYS A 498 12.02 0.52 1.60
CA LYS A 498 11.73 1.51 2.65
C LYS A 498 12.92 2.43 2.91
N ILE A 499 12.62 3.68 3.23
CA ILE A 499 13.61 4.67 3.63
C ILE A 499 13.14 5.33 4.92
N TRP A 500 13.96 5.34 5.96
CA TRP A 500 13.71 6.06 7.21
C TRP A 500 14.62 7.29 7.27
N HIS A 501 14.05 8.47 7.45
CA HIS A 501 14.78 9.68 7.81
C HIS A 501 14.78 9.82 9.34
N LYS A 502 15.95 9.60 9.95
CA LYS A 502 16.13 9.37 11.39
C LYS A 502 15.85 10.65 12.20
N GLN A 503 16.25 11.83 11.71
CA GLN A 503 16.05 13.09 12.45
C GLN A 503 14.57 13.50 12.52
N THR A 504 13.80 13.28 11.46
CA THR A 504 12.37 13.64 11.44
C THR A 504 11.46 12.50 11.89
N ASN A 505 12.01 11.31 12.13
CA ASN A 505 11.27 10.06 12.33
C ASN A 505 10.18 9.85 11.25
N ARG A 506 10.55 10.08 10.00
CA ARG A 506 9.68 9.91 8.82
C ARG A 506 10.11 8.68 8.05
N THR A 507 9.14 8.03 7.42
CA THR A 507 9.39 6.85 6.60
C THR A 507 8.74 7.01 5.25
N LEU A 508 9.41 6.53 4.21
CA LEU A 508 8.92 6.46 2.83
C LEU A 508 8.90 4.99 2.43
N SER A 509 7.71 4.47 2.12
CA SER A 509 7.53 3.10 1.64
C SER A 509 7.59 3.08 0.11
N LEU A 510 8.40 2.19 -0.45
CA LEU A 510 8.69 2.04 -1.87
C LEU A 510 8.29 0.65 -2.36
N TRP A 511 7.81 0.58 -3.60
CA TRP A 511 7.41 -0.67 -4.26
C TRP A 511 7.94 -0.69 -5.70
N GLY A 512 8.57 -1.80 -6.09
CA GLY A 512 9.09 -2.00 -7.45
C GLY A 512 10.31 -1.15 -7.80
N PHE A 513 11.07 -0.65 -6.83
CA PHE A 513 12.33 0.07 -7.09
C PHE A 513 13.50 -0.92 -7.24
N LEU A 514 13.46 -1.64 -8.36
CA LEU A 514 14.54 -2.48 -8.89
C LEU A 514 14.72 -2.12 -10.38
N PRO A 515 15.94 -1.94 -10.90
CA PRO A 515 16.13 -1.67 -12.32
C PRO A 515 15.60 -2.81 -13.18
N ALA A 516 14.61 -2.52 -14.05
CA ALA A 516 14.08 -3.48 -15.00
C ALA A 516 14.92 -3.45 -16.29
N LEU A 517 15.28 -4.62 -16.81
CA LEU A 517 16.02 -4.75 -18.08
C LEU A 517 15.08 -5.07 -19.26
N GLY A 518 15.38 -4.54 -20.45
CA GLY A 518 14.77 -4.97 -21.73
C GLY A 518 14.42 -3.84 -22.74
N TYR A 519 14.20 -4.24 -23.99
CA TYR A 519 13.54 -3.47 -25.08
C TYR A 519 12.78 -4.45 -26.01
N PRO A 520 11.93 -5.34 -25.45
CA PRO A 520 10.79 -4.90 -24.64
C PRO A 520 11.00 -5.09 -23.13
N PHE A 521 10.36 -4.24 -22.33
CA PHE A 521 10.32 -4.43 -20.87
C PHE A 521 9.15 -5.36 -20.51
N PRO A 522 9.34 -6.33 -19.60
CA PRO A 522 8.27 -7.26 -19.21
C PRO A 522 7.09 -6.52 -18.57
N SER A 523 5.86 -6.88 -18.96
CA SER A 523 4.62 -6.21 -18.56
C SER A 523 4.06 -6.68 -17.21
N GLY A 524 4.36 -7.92 -16.81
CA GLY A 524 3.88 -8.59 -15.60
C GLY A 524 4.99 -9.02 -14.64
N GLY A 525 6.11 -8.31 -14.63
CA GLY A 525 7.30 -8.65 -13.82
C GLY A 525 8.38 -9.37 -14.62
N SER A 526 9.63 -8.99 -14.38
CA SER A 526 10.83 -9.57 -14.98
C SER A 526 11.29 -10.83 -14.24
N GLU A 527 12.16 -11.65 -14.85
CA GLU A 527 12.80 -12.76 -14.14
C GLU A 527 13.51 -12.33 -12.85
N TRP A 528 14.01 -11.09 -12.82
CA TRP A 528 14.72 -10.50 -11.69
C TRP A 528 13.81 -10.27 -10.47
N ASP A 529 12.51 -10.07 -10.69
CA ASP A 529 11.53 -9.95 -9.61
C ASP A 529 11.27 -11.31 -8.92
N ARG A 530 11.48 -12.42 -9.63
CA ARG A 530 11.31 -13.80 -9.13
C ARG A 530 12.61 -14.38 -8.57
N LYS A 531 13.75 -13.88 -9.03
CA LYS A 531 15.06 -14.45 -8.75
C LYS A 531 15.59 -13.97 -7.41
N ARG A 532 16.09 -14.91 -6.61
CA ARG A 532 16.93 -14.60 -5.46
C ARG A 532 18.34 -14.34 -5.98
N PHE A 533 18.86 -13.15 -5.73
CA PHE A 533 20.22 -12.77 -6.07
C PHE A 533 21.20 -13.28 -5.03
N ASP A 534 22.43 -13.51 -5.45
CA ASP A 534 23.57 -13.64 -4.54
C ASP A 534 23.87 -12.27 -3.95
N ILE A 535 23.96 -12.19 -2.62
CA ILE A 535 24.08 -10.92 -1.89
C ILE A 535 25.52 -10.75 -1.42
N GLN A 536 26.15 -9.65 -1.81
CA GLN A 536 27.44 -9.19 -1.30
C GLN A 536 27.23 -7.90 -0.49
N ILE A 537 27.81 -7.83 0.71
CA ILE A 537 27.79 -6.64 1.57
C ILE A 537 29.23 -6.20 1.79
N HIS A 538 29.52 -4.93 1.53
CA HIS A 538 30.85 -4.36 1.72
C HIS A 538 30.77 -3.09 2.56
N ASN A 539 31.51 -3.05 3.66
CA ASN A 539 31.72 -1.86 4.49
C ASN A 539 33.17 -1.44 4.37
N THR A 540 33.38 -0.18 3.99
CA THR A 540 34.69 0.45 3.88
C THR A 540 34.64 1.84 4.51
N ASN A 541 35.80 2.46 4.73
CA ASN A 541 35.87 3.85 5.20
C ASN A 541 35.33 4.86 4.17
N ASP A 542 35.15 4.46 2.91
CA ASP A 542 34.73 5.35 1.82
C ASP A 542 33.26 5.15 1.42
N TYR A 543 32.70 3.96 1.64
CA TYR A 543 31.32 3.62 1.30
C TYR A 543 30.84 2.34 2.01
N ALA A 544 29.51 2.22 2.13
CA ALA A 544 28.82 0.97 2.40
C ALA A 544 28.00 0.56 1.17
N GLU A 545 28.09 -0.71 0.78
CA GLU A 545 27.50 -1.26 -0.44
C GLU A 545 26.70 -2.53 -0.16
N VAL A 546 25.54 -2.64 -0.81
CA VAL A 546 24.83 -3.89 -1.06
C VAL A 546 24.86 -4.15 -2.56
N ARG A 547 25.40 -5.30 -2.97
CA ARG A 547 25.45 -5.75 -4.36
C ARG A 547 24.64 -7.05 -4.50
N LEU A 548 23.72 -7.06 -5.48
CA LEU A 548 22.86 -8.19 -5.82
C LEU A 548 23.33 -8.77 -7.16
N GLN A 549 23.83 -10.00 -7.18
CA GLN A 549 24.40 -10.64 -8.38
C GLN A 549 23.48 -11.77 -8.86
N GLY A 550 23.24 -11.85 -10.17
CA GLY A 550 22.38 -12.88 -10.74
C GLY A 550 22.67 -13.12 -12.22
N GLU A 551 22.51 -14.37 -12.64
CA GLU A 551 22.59 -14.74 -14.07
C GLU A 551 21.21 -14.78 -14.70
N SER A 552 21.07 -14.31 -15.92
CA SER A 552 19.80 -14.31 -16.64
C SER A 552 19.46 -15.71 -17.15
N THR A 553 18.23 -16.13 -16.92
CA THR A 553 17.62 -17.34 -17.51
C THR A 553 16.91 -17.03 -18.83
N GLU A 554 16.38 -15.81 -18.99
CA GLU A 554 15.71 -15.34 -20.21
C GLU A 554 16.71 -14.90 -21.31
N THR A 555 17.91 -14.44 -20.92
CA THR A 555 19.01 -14.02 -21.79
C THR A 555 20.30 -14.77 -21.42
N PRO A 556 20.49 -16.02 -21.89
CA PRO A 556 21.62 -16.87 -21.51
C PRO A 556 22.99 -16.19 -21.72
N GLY A 557 23.85 -16.27 -20.70
CA GLY A 557 25.17 -15.63 -20.70
C GLY A 557 25.19 -14.22 -20.14
N CYS A 558 24.05 -13.55 -19.95
CA CYS A 558 24.01 -12.24 -19.29
C CYS A 558 24.09 -12.40 -17.76
N LYS A 559 25.15 -11.87 -17.14
CA LYS A 559 25.24 -11.68 -15.68
C LYS A 559 24.94 -10.22 -15.34
N LEU A 560 24.09 -10.00 -14.35
CA LEU A 560 23.70 -8.69 -13.84
C LEU A 560 24.10 -8.54 -12.37
N ASP A 561 24.80 -7.46 -12.07
CA ASP A 561 25.06 -6.99 -10.72
C ASP A 561 24.30 -5.67 -10.50
N ILE A 562 23.43 -5.60 -9.50
CA ILE A 562 22.72 -4.38 -9.09
C ILE A 562 23.35 -3.87 -7.81
N CYS A 563 23.82 -2.63 -7.81
CA CYS A 563 24.59 -2.06 -6.71
C CYS A 563 23.87 -0.88 -6.07
N PHE A 564 23.78 -0.91 -4.74
CA PHE A 564 23.25 0.16 -3.90
C PHE A 564 24.35 0.64 -2.95
N LYS A 565 24.78 1.89 -3.09
CA LYS A 565 25.88 2.47 -2.30
C LYS A 565 25.46 3.70 -1.51
N VAL A 566 25.89 3.80 -0.27
CA VAL A 566 25.83 5.02 0.54
C VAL A 566 27.24 5.41 0.99
N PHE A 567 27.46 6.70 1.19
CA PHE A 567 28.81 7.25 1.44
C PHE A 567 28.85 7.97 2.80
N PRO A 568 29.90 7.77 3.60
CA PRO A 568 30.15 8.53 4.82
C PRO A 568 30.01 10.04 4.62
N GLY A 569 29.23 10.69 5.49
CA GLY A 569 28.97 12.14 5.47
C GLY A 569 28.11 12.63 4.29
N GLN A 570 27.56 11.73 3.47
CA GLN A 570 26.70 12.07 2.35
C GLN A 570 25.25 11.63 2.59
N GLU A 571 24.32 12.43 2.08
CA GLU A 571 22.87 12.24 2.27
C GLU A 571 22.20 11.65 1.00
N TYR A 572 22.88 10.77 0.27
CA TYR A 572 22.31 10.15 -0.92
C TYR A 572 22.65 8.66 -1.06
N LEU A 573 21.72 7.94 -1.69
CA LEU A 573 21.91 6.60 -2.21
C LEU A 573 22.34 6.69 -3.68
N GLU A 574 23.39 5.97 -4.06
CA GLU A 574 23.74 5.73 -5.47
C GLU A 574 23.27 4.35 -5.91
N THR A 575 22.65 4.30 -7.09
CA THR A 575 22.22 3.07 -7.76
C THR A 575 22.96 2.89 -9.07
N SER A 576 23.52 1.71 -9.30
CA SER A 576 24.19 1.34 -10.54
C SER A 576 23.93 -0.11 -10.90
N ILE A 577 24.19 -0.45 -12.16
CA ILE A 577 24.24 -1.83 -12.64
C ILE A 577 25.58 -2.10 -13.30
N GLU A 578 26.01 -3.35 -13.24
CA GLU A 578 27.10 -3.90 -14.04
C GLU A 578 26.56 -5.12 -14.79
N MET A 579 26.78 -5.17 -16.10
CA MET A 579 26.34 -6.25 -16.96
C MET A 579 27.54 -6.89 -17.63
N THR A 580 27.69 -8.21 -17.48
CA THR A 580 28.75 -8.99 -18.09
C THR A 580 28.17 -10.03 -19.04
N ASN A 581 28.75 -10.14 -20.23
CA ASN A 581 28.41 -11.19 -21.18
C ASN A 581 29.35 -12.39 -21.02
N ASN A 582 28.93 -13.39 -20.26
CA ASN A 582 29.60 -14.69 -20.12
C ASN A 582 29.27 -15.67 -21.28
N GLY A 583 28.45 -15.24 -22.23
CA GLY A 583 28.03 -16.03 -23.39
C GLY A 583 29.04 -15.99 -24.55
N GLN A 584 28.62 -16.55 -25.69
CA GLN A 584 29.42 -16.57 -26.94
C GLN A 584 28.86 -15.62 -28.02
N GLU A 585 27.63 -15.15 -27.86
CA GLU A 585 26.96 -14.24 -28.78
C GLU A 585 26.95 -12.81 -28.21
N VAL A 586 26.85 -11.79 -29.07
CA VAL A 586 26.70 -10.40 -28.64
C VAL A 586 25.33 -10.20 -27.99
N LEU A 587 25.29 -9.53 -26.84
CA LEU A 587 24.04 -9.06 -26.25
C LEU A 587 23.66 -7.72 -26.89
N ASP A 588 22.50 -7.65 -27.54
CA ASP A 588 22.00 -6.45 -28.22
C ASP A 588 20.62 -6.00 -27.71
N ASN A 589 20.15 -4.84 -28.19
CA ASN A 589 18.85 -4.26 -27.83
C ASN A 589 18.65 -4.12 -26.31
N LEU A 590 19.70 -3.68 -25.62
CA LEU A 590 19.74 -3.60 -24.17
C LEU A 590 19.19 -2.26 -23.67
N GLY A 591 18.38 -2.33 -22.61
CA GLY A 591 17.82 -1.17 -21.95
C GLY A 591 17.65 -1.42 -20.47
N VAL A 592 17.69 -0.33 -19.70
CA VAL A 592 17.39 -0.37 -18.27
C VAL A 592 16.45 0.76 -17.90
N ARG A 593 15.46 0.42 -17.08
CA ARG A 593 14.46 1.36 -16.58
C ARG A 593 14.43 1.34 -15.06
N ILE A 594 14.50 2.52 -14.45
CA ILE A 594 14.08 2.74 -13.07
C ILE A 594 12.65 3.26 -13.08
N ALA A 595 11.78 2.55 -12.37
CA ALA A 595 10.41 2.96 -12.10
C ALA A 595 10.01 2.43 -10.72
N GLY A 596 8.77 2.69 -10.34
CA GLY A 596 8.19 2.15 -9.11
C GLY A 596 7.12 3.07 -8.56
N TRP A 597 6.63 2.73 -7.37
CA TRP A 597 5.68 3.52 -6.62
C TRP A 597 6.24 3.83 -5.24
N ALA A 598 5.89 5.00 -4.72
CA ALA A 598 6.26 5.43 -3.38
C ALA A 598 5.05 6.06 -2.70
N ASP A 599 4.90 5.77 -1.42
CA ASP A 599 3.88 6.37 -0.58
C ASP A 599 4.33 7.74 -0.06
N PHE A 600 4.39 8.72 -0.97
CA PHE A 600 4.66 10.11 -0.61
C PHE A 600 3.87 11.08 -1.50
N ASN A 601 3.71 12.30 -1.00
CA ASN A 601 3.11 13.42 -1.71
C ASN A 601 4.07 14.60 -1.76
N GLY A 602 4.68 14.86 -2.92
CA GLY A 602 5.54 16.01 -3.15
C GLY A 602 4.75 17.32 -3.10
N GLN A 603 5.15 18.24 -2.22
CA GLN A 603 4.49 19.54 -2.05
C GLN A 603 5.02 20.57 -3.04
N LYS A 604 6.35 20.61 -3.22
CA LYS A 604 7.01 21.53 -4.15
C LYS A 604 8.04 20.76 -4.98
N LEU A 605 8.09 21.01 -6.28
CA LEU A 605 9.16 20.54 -7.16
C LEU A 605 10.00 21.72 -7.64
N TYR A 606 11.32 21.61 -7.47
CA TYR A 606 12.31 22.50 -8.06
C TYR A 606 13.00 21.76 -9.20
N VAL A 607 12.98 22.36 -10.40
CA VAL A 607 13.50 21.71 -11.61
C VAL A 607 14.22 22.70 -12.54
N PRO A 608 15.44 22.35 -13.02
CA PRO A 608 16.25 23.20 -13.89
C PRO A 608 15.89 23.00 -15.37
N LEU A 609 14.97 23.80 -15.92
CA LEU A 609 14.53 23.72 -17.31
C LEU A 609 14.99 24.92 -18.13
N ARG A 610 15.57 24.66 -19.31
CA ARG A 610 15.87 25.69 -20.33
C ARG A 610 16.54 26.98 -19.78
N GLY A 611 17.53 26.82 -18.91
CA GLY A 611 18.31 27.92 -18.34
C GLY A 611 17.71 28.61 -17.10
N LYS A 612 16.60 28.10 -16.54
CA LYS A 612 15.96 28.63 -15.32
C LYS A 612 15.60 27.51 -14.34
N ILE A 613 15.46 27.85 -13.07
CA ILE A 613 14.94 26.94 -12.04
C ILE A 613 13.48 27.27 -11.78
N TYR A 614 12.59 26.30 -12.02
CA TYR A 614 11.15 26.45 -11.79
C TYR A 614 10.76 25.86 -10.44
N HIS A 615 9.90 26.57 -9.71
CA HIS A 615 9.26 26.11 -8.49
C HIS A 615 7.78 25.80 -8.77
N LEU A 616 7.42 24.52 -8.76
CA LEU A 616 6.05 24.03 -9.01
C LEU A 616 5.40 23.64 -7.68
N SER A 617 4.45 24.45 -7.23
CA SER A 617 3.62 24.21 -6.02
C SER A 617 2.13 24.27 -6.32
N SER A 618 1.73 24.32 -7.60
CA SER A 618 0.32 24.32 -8.01
C SER A 618 -0.32 22.95 -7.83
N ALA A 619 -1.62 22.96 -7.55
CA ALA A 619 -2.48 21.80 -7.52
C ALA A 619 -2.48 21.00 -8.83
N GLU A 620 -2.27 21.70 -9.94
CA GLU A 620 -2.38 21.20 -11.32
C GLU A 620 -1.14 20.43 -11.77
N TRP A 621 -0.02 20.53 -11.05
CA TRP A 621 1.16 19.73 -11.35
C TRP A 621 0.94 18.30 -10.83
N SER A 622 1.06 17.33 -11.74
CA SER A 622 1.03 15.90 -11.43
C SER A 622 2.33 15.19 -11.82
N GLY A 623 3.10 15.81 -12.72
CA GLY A 623 4.27 15.20 -13.36
C GLY A 623 3.95 14.54 -14.71
N ASN A 624 2.67 14.36 -15.05
CA ASN A 624 2.23 13.89 -16.35
C ASN A 624 2.04 15.08 -17.30
N GLU A 625 2.75 15.08 -18.42
CA GLU A 625 2.59 16.03 -19.55
C GLU A 625 3.02 17.49 -19.28
N GLN A 626 3.18 17.93 -18.02
CA GLN A 626 3.64 19.30 -17.70
C GLN A 626 5.15 19.51 -17.85
N LEU A 627 5.95 18.46 -17.70
CA LEU A 627 7.41 18.52 -17.80
C LEU A 627 7.90 17.83 -19.08
N PRO A 628 8.95 18.35 -19.74
CA PRO A 628 9.49 17.69 -20.92
C PRO A 628 10.04 16.30 -20.57
N ARG A 629 9.78 15.32 -21.44
CA ARG A 629 10.28 13.94 -21.29
C ARG A 629 11.71 13.75 -21.77
N LYS A 630 12.18 14.64 -22.65
CA LYS A 630 13.51 14.55 -23.29
C LYS A 630 14.57 15.13 -22.35
N PRO A 631 15.62 14.37 -21.97
CA PRO A 631 16.65 14.84 -21.03
C PRO A 631 17.32 16.16 -21.41
N LYS A 632 17.50 16.40 -22.73
CA LYS A 632 18.12 17.63 -23.26
C LYS A 632 17.43 18.95 -22.89
N GLU A 633 16.19 18.89 -22.39
CA GLU A 633 15.42 20.07 -21.97
C GLU A 633 15.80 20.54 -20.54
N TYR A 634 16.49 19.68 -19.78
CA TYR A 634 16.99 19.93 -18.43
C TYR A 634 18.46 20.38 -18.52
N HIS A 635 18.72 21.64 -18.21
CA HIS A 635 20.05 22.23 -18.35
C HIS A 635 21.00 21.87 -17.19
N GLU A 636 20.44 21.53 -16.01
CA GLU A 636 21.18 20.96 -14.87
C GLU A 636 20.59 19.58 -14.53
N GLN A 637 21.39 18.71 -13.89
CA GLN A 637 21.09 17.27 -13.76
C GLN A 637 20.59 16.94 -12.36
N TRP A 638 19.57 17.68 -11.94
CA TRP A 638 18.94 17.44 -10.66
C TRP A 638 17.48 17.86 -10.69
N ALA A 639 16.70 17.29 -9.78
CA ALA A 639 15.40 17.78 -9.40
C ALA A 639 15.25 17.62 -7.89
N ALA A 640 14.54 18.53 -7.24
CA ALA A 640 14.33 18.48 -5.80
C ALA A 640 12.84 18.54 -5.47
N VAL A 641 12.36 17.60 -4.66
CA VAL A 641 10.98 17.56 -4.18
C VAL A 641 10.99 17.80 -2.68
N SER A 642 10.34 18.86 -2.23
CA SER A 642 10.13 19.10 -0.81
C SER A 642 8.82 18.49 -0.33
N MET A 643 8.83 17.99 0.90
CA MET A 643 7.74 17.26 1.53
C MET A 643 7.61 17.65 3.00
N TYR A 644 6.44 17.37 3.57
CA TYR A 644 6.15 17.58 4.99
C TYR A 644 6.50 19.00 5.47
N ASP A 645 6.14 20.00 4.68
CA ASP A 645 6.39 21.43 4.89
C ASP A 645 7.88 21.78 4.88
N ASP A 646 8.58 21.35 3.83
CA ASP A 646 10.03 21.54 3.63
C ASP A 646 10.93 20.88 4.71
N LYS A 647 10.37 19.97 5.53
CA LYS A 647 11.13 19.22 6.55
C LYS A 647 11.91 18.04 5.98
N VAL A 648 11.44 17.46 4.87
CA VAL A 648 12.15 16.42 4.14
C VAL A 648 12.30 16.87 2.70
N LEU A 649 13.52 16.69 2.20
CA LEU A 649 13.93 17.04 0.86
C LEU A 649 14.40 15.76 0.16
N LEU A 650 13.72 15.41 -0.92
CA LEU A 650 14.15 14.36 -1.82
C LEU A 650 14.82 14.96 -3.04
N GLY A 651 15.94 14.39 -3.47
CA GLY A 651 16.63 14.80 -4.68
C GLY A 651 16.84 13.67 -5.65
N TYR A 652 16.65 13.96 -6.93
CA TYR A 652 16.97 13.05 -8.03
C TYR A 652 18.13 13.64 -8.80
N LEU A 653 19.26 12.94 -8.86
CA LEU A 653 20.43 13.37 -9.62
C LEU A 653 20.81 12.28 -10.61
N TRP A 654 21.05 12.68 -11.86
CA TRP A 654 21.40 11.76 -12.96
C TRP A 654 22.67 12.24 -13.68
N ASP A 655 23.32 11.35 -14.42
CA ASP A 655 24.48 11.71 -15.24
C ASP A 655 24.02 12.17 -16.64
N ILE A 656 24.77 13.08 -17.29
CA ILE A 656 24.54 13.40 -18.72
C ILE A 656 25.16 12.32 -19.60
N GLY A 657 24.35 11.74 -20.49
CA GLY A 657 24.80 10.86 -21.56
C GLY A 657 23.75 10.77 -22.68
N GLU A 658 24.16 10.34 -23.87
CA GLU A 658 23.25 10.09 -25.01
C GLU A 658 22.37 8.84 -24.81
N ASP A 659 22.68 8.07 -23.77
CA ASP A 659 22.02 6.84 -23.37
C ASP A 659 20.70 7.08 -22.63
N LEU A 660 20.55 8.17 -21.86
CA LEU A 660 19.28 8.52 -21.22
C LEU A 660 18.25 8.93 -22.28
N ARG A 661 17.20 8.13 -22.43
CA ARG A 661 16.14 8.30 -23.45
C ARG A 661 14.96 9.10 -22.93
N GLU A 662 14.56 8.86 -21.69
CA GLU A 662 13.34 9.44 -21.11
C GLU A 662 13.47 9.72 -19.61
N ILE A 663 12.92 10.87 -19.18
CA ILE A 663 12.73 11.27 -17.78
C ILE A 663 11.25 11.57 -17.55
N ARG A 664 10.66 11.04 -16.47
CA ARG A 664 9.37 11.51 -15.94
C ARG A 664 9.46 11.71 -14.43
N LEU A 665 9.43 12.96 -14.00
CA LEU A 665 9.32 13.34 -12.59
C LEU A 665 7.85 13.32 -12.18
N ARG A 666 7.54 12.85 -10.98
CA ARG A 666 6.16 12.71 -10.48
C ARG A 666 5.93 13.50 -9.21
N ARG A 667 4.70 13.97 -9.02
CA ARG A 667 4.26 14.55 -7.74
C ARG A 667 4.03 13.48 -6.68
N ARG A 668 3.47 12.34 -7.08
CA ARG A 668 3.24 11.17 -6.24
C ARG A 668 3.97 9.97 -6.85
N GLY A 669 4.71 9.23 -6.04
CA GLY A 669 5.48 8.07 -6.48
C GLY A 669 6.86 8.39 -7.06
N LEU A 670 7.60 7.34 -7.40
CA LEU A 670 8.98 7.41 -7.88
C LEU A 670 9.09 7.98 -9.32
N PRO A 671 10.23 8.58 -9.68
CA PRO A 671 10.47 9.03 -11.04
C PRO A 671 10.66 7.84 -11.98
N TYR A 672 10.46 8.09 -13.27
CA TYR A 672 10.75 7.17 -14.36
C TYR A 672 12.02 7.62 -15.07
N PHE A 673 13.02 6.75 -15.17
CA PHE A 673 14.23 6.95 -15.96
C PHE A 673 14.43 5.75 -16.89
N GLU A 674 14.72 6.00 -18.16
CA GLU A 674 14.95 4.96 -19.17
C GLU A 674 16.27 5.22 -19.89
N TYR A 675 17.15 4.23 -19.87
CA TYR A 675 18.46 4.26 -20.51
C TYR A 675 18.52 3.19 -21.62
N GLY A 676 19.07 3.56 -22.78
CA GLY A 676 19.52 2.61 -23.80
C GLY A 676 20.98 2.24 -23.54
N LEU A 677 21.27 0.95 -23.47
CA LEU A 677 22.62 0.45 -23.21
C LEU A 677 23.31 0.07 -24.53
N PRO A 678 24.64 0.12 -24.61
CA PRO A 678 25.37 -0.38 -25.78
C PRO A 678 25.25 -1.91 -25.87
N ASN A 679 25.55 -2.46 -27.04
CA ASN A 679 25.71 -3.91 -27.19
C ASN A 679 26.94 -4.37 -26.39
N ILE A 680 26.91 -5.59 -25.85
CA ILE A 680 27.98 -6.16 -25.03
C ILE A 680 28.57 -7.38 -25.75
N ALA A 681 29.83 -7.31 -26.16
CA ALA A 681 30.53 -8.42 -26.80
C ALA A 681 30.83 -9.56 -25.81
N PRO A 682 31.10 -10.80 -26.27
CA PRO A 682 31.51 -11.89 -25.40
C PRO A 682 32.70 -11.52 -24.49
N SER A 683 32.59 -11.85 -23.21
CA SER A 683 33.52 -11.52 -22.12
C SER A 683 33.68 -10.03 -21.81
N GLU A 684 32.85 -9.16 -22.40
CA GLU A 684 32.82 -7.74 -22.08
C GLU A 684 31.92 -7.47 -20.87
N THR A 685 32.31 -6.48 -20.06
CA THR A 685 31.54 -5.97 -18.93
C THR A 685 31.31 -4.47 -19.14
N ILE A 686 30.08 -4.02 -18.92
CA ILE A 686 29.74 -2.60 -18.88
C ILE A 686 29.21 -2.24 -17.50
N GLU A 687 29.52 -1.01 -17.04
CA GLU A 687 28.96 -0.44 -15.81
C GLU A 687 28.13 0.79 -16.17
N LYS A 688 26.95 0.92 -15.56
CA LYS A 688 26.06 2.07 -15.73
C LYS A 688 25.50 2.53 -14.40
N ARG A 689 25.86 3.77 -14.01
CA ARG A 689 25.16 4.48 -12.94
C ARG A 689 23.79 4.95 -13.41
N LEU A 690 22.77 4.69 -12.61
CA LEU A 690 21.38 4.93 -12.98
C LEU A 690 20.79 6.16 -12.31
N LEU A 691 20.89 6.26 -10.99
CA LEU A 691 20.29 7.37 -10.24
C LEU A 691 21.00 7.57 -8.91
N ARG A 692 21.21 8.83 -8.51
CA ARG A 692 21.48 9.17 -7.12
C ARG A 692 20.24 9.79 -6.49
N PHE A 693 19.85 9.24 -5.36
CA PHE A 693 18.64 9.57 -4.66
C PHE A 693 18.99 10.20 -3.32
N TYR A 694 18.88 11.53 -3.23
CA TYR A 694 19.17 12.31 -2.03
C TYR A 694 17.99 12.24 -1.05
N ILE A 695 18.30 12.04 0.23
CA ILE A 695 17.36 11.95 1.34
C ILE A 695 17.92 12.81 2.49
N GLY A 696 17.31 13.96 2.73
CA GLY A 696 17.75 14.83 3.82
C GLY A 696 16.72 15.89 4.17
N ASP A 697 17.18 16.95 4.83
CA ASP A 697 16.38 18.11 5.19
C ASP A 697 16.91 19.40 4.52
N GLY A 698 16.17 20.49 4.70
CA GLY A 698 16.58 21.82 4.27
C GLY A 698 16.20 22.16 2.84
N GLU A 699 16.93 23.11 2.26
CA GLU A 699 16.55 23.76 1.01
C GLU A 699 17.06 23.03 -0.23
N TRP A 700 16.30 23.13 -1.33
CA TRP A 700 16.60 22.54 -2.64
C TRP A 700 18.01 22.87 -3.16
N ILE A 701 18.60 23.98 -2.72
CA ILE A 701 19.97 24.41 -3.08
C ILE A 701 21.02 23.38 -2.66
N LYS A 702 20.80 22.60 -1.58
CA LYS A 702 21.68 21.51 -1.17
C LYS A 702 21.83 20.48 -2.29
N ILE A 703 20.73 20.12 -2.96
CA ILE A 703 20.71 19.16 -4.07
C ILE A 703 21.43 19.72 -5.30
N ARG A 704 21.20 21.00 -5.63
CA ARG A 704 21.94 21.65 -6.74
C ARG A 704 23.44 21.68 -6.47
N ASN A 705 23.85 22.04 -5.25
CA ASN A 705 25.25 22.07 -4.85
C ASN A 705 25.88 20.68 -4.93
N LEU A 706 25.18 19.67 -4.40
CA LEU A 706 25.60 18.28 -4.49
C LEU A 706 25.76 17.84 -5.95
N SER A 707 24.80 18.18 -6.82
CA SER A 707 24.88 17.90 -8.26
C SER A 707 26.08 18.55 -8.93
N ALA A 708 26.38 19.82 -8.62
CA ALA A 708 27.52 20.52 -9.20
C ALA A 708 28.86 19.89 -8.77
N ASN A 709 28.98 19.55 -7.47
CA ASN A 709 30.17 18.91 -6.91
C ASN A 709 30.40 17.53 -7.54
N LEU A 710 29.38 16.68 -7.59
CA LEU A 710 29.49 15.32 -8.15
C LEU A 710 29.80 15.31 -9.65
N ASN A 711 29.40 16.35 -10.40
CA ASN A 711 29.67 16.48 -11.83
C ASN A 711 30.93 17.30 -12.15
N ASN A 712 31.75 17.67 -11.15
CA ASN A 712 32.94 18.51 -11.31
C ASN A 712 32.66 19.82 -12.07
N ARG A 713 31.48 20.42 -11.88
CA ARG A 713 31.09 21.66 -12.57
C ARG A 713 31.33 22.86 -11.68
N ARG A 714 31.91 23.91 -12.26
CA ARG A 714 31.97 25.23 -11.62
C ARG A 714 30.54 25.76 -11.53
N MET A 715 30.06 26.02 -10.31
CA MET A 715 28.74 26.58 -10.04
C MET A 715 28.51 27.84 -10.90
N PRO A 716 27.46 27.90 -11.73
CA PRO A 716 26.91 29.20 -12.13
C PRO A 716 26.59 29.97 -10.85
N GLY A 717 26.72 31.30 -10.86
CA GLY A 717 26.35 32.14 -9.71
C GLY A 717 24.94 31.84 -9.18
N HIS A 718 24.62 32.26 -7.94
CA HIS A 718 23.30 32.05 -7.33
C HIS A 718 22.19 32.26 -8.37
N PRO A 719 21.20 31.35 -8.48
CA PRO A 719 20.09 31.58 -9.40
C PRO A 719 19.44 32.88 -8.96
N GLN A 720 19.37 33.84 -9.87
CA GLN A 720 18.99 35.21 -9.52
C GLN A 720 17.53 35.36 -9.11
N GLU A 721 16.68 34.33 -9.20
CA GLU A 721 15.37 34.32 -8.57
C GLU A 721 14.79 32.89 -8.50
N ILE A 722 14.48 32.43 -7.29
CA ILE A 722 13.44 31.42 -7.08
C ILE A 722 12.13 32.22 -6.93
N GLN A 723 11.12 31.98 -7.73
CA GLN A 723 9.94 32.84 -7.74
C GLN A 723 8.87 32.38 -6.70
N SER A 724 8.56 33.23 -5.69
CA SER A 724 7.47 33.15 -4.69
C SER A 724 6.94 34.57 -4.36
N ASP A 725 5.63 34.79 -4.14
CA ASP A 725 5.00 36.02 -4.65
C ASP A 725 4.30 37.02 -3.68
N LEU A 726 3.93 36.76 -2.39
CA LEU A 726 3.25 37.76 -1.50
C LEU A 726 3.22 37.39 0.01
N GLN A 727 3.31 38.35 0.96
CA GLN A 727 3.20 38.13 2.43
C GLN A 727 2.39 39.22 3.19
N VAL A 728 1.49 38.81 4.12
CA VAL A 728 0.60 39.70 4.93
C VAL A 728 0.30 39.07 6.32
N GLY A 729 0.23 39.85 7.41
CA GLY A 729 -0.18 39.36 8.74
C GLY A 729 -0.45 40.41 9.85
N PHE A 730 -1.01 39.96 10.98
CA PHE A 730 -1.25 40.73 12.22
C PHE A 730 -0.30 40.28 13.36
N ILE A 731 0.10 41.19 14.26
CA ILE A 731 1.10 40.99 15.32
C ILE A 731 0.57 41.58 16.64
N SER A 732 0.58 40.81 17.74
CA SER A 732 0.22 41.36 19.07
C SER A 732 1.40 42.14 19.71
N PRO A 733 1.17 43.30 20.37
CA PRO A 733 2.24 44.11 20.96
C PRO A 733 3.03 43.34 22.03
N GLY A 734 4.35 43.25 21.85
CA GLY A 734 5.29 42.61 22.80
C GLY A 734 5.87 41.27 22.36
N ASN A 735 5.43 40.69 21.24
CA ASN A 735 6.04 39.48 20.66
C ASN A 735 7.11 39.86 19.60
N VAL A 736 8.39 39.55 19.88
CA VAL A 736 9.53 39.91 19.01
C VAL A 736 10.02 38.74 18.13
N ARG A 737 9.19 37.73 17.85
CA ARG A 737 9.58 36.64 16.94
C ARG A 737 8.47 36.26 15.95
N GLY A 738 8.69 36.65 14.70
CA GLY A 738 8.14 36.02 13.49
C GLY A 738 6.71 36.40 13.13
N LEU A 739 6.51 36.97 11.93
CA LEU A 739 5.20 37.01 11.30
C LEU A 739 4.77 35.58 10.93
N HIS A 740 3.77 35.06 11.62
CA HIS A 740 2.91 34.02 11.07
C HIS A 740 1.75 34.72 10.36
N SER A 741 1.32 34.22 9.19
CA SER A 741 0.14 34.73 8.48
C SER A 741 -1.12 34.33 9.26
N GLU A 742 -1.36 35.00 10.38
CA GLU A 742 -2.50 34.79 11.25
C GLU A 742 -3.70 35.57 10.71
N SER A 743 -4.82 34.89 10.46
CA SER A 743 -6.06 35.49 9.93
C SER A 743 -7.24 35.32 10.88
N SER A 744 -7.02 35.06 12.17
CA SER A 744 -8.10 34.93 13.14
C SER A 744 -7.79 35.68 14.44
N LEU A 745 -8.65 36.64 14.78
CA LEU A 745 -8.54 37.46 15.99
C LEU A 745 -9.27 36.78 17.16
N LEU A 746 -8.58 36.56 18.28
CA LEU A 746 -9.22 36.14 19.52
C LEU A 746 -9.56 37.38 20.34
N LEU A 747 -10.85 37.69 20.45
CA LEU A 747 -11.30 38.90 21.13
C LEU A 747 -12.10 38.53 22.38
N ARG A 748 -11.62 39.00 23.52
CA ARG A 748 -12.36 38.87 24.77
C ARG A 748 -13.54 39.84 24.73
N ARG A 749 -14.76 39.35 24.97
CA ARG A 749 -15.93 40.22 25.12
C ARG A 749 -15.65 41.26 26.22
N ASN A 750 -15.89 42.53 25.93
CA ASN A 750 -15.78 43.70 26.84
C ASN A 750 -14.37 44.26 27.20
N ASN A 751 -13.34 44.09 26.35
CA ASN A 751 -12.00 44.73 26.51
C ASN A 751 -11.47 45.38 25.21
N VAL A 752 -10.51 46.33 25.32
CA VAL A 752 -9.76 46.93 24.19
C VAL A 752 -8.55 46.05 23.83
N ASN A 753 -8.31 45.82 22.53
CA ASN A 753 -7.24 44.94 22.03
C ASN A 753 -6.31 45.72 21.08
N ASP A 754 -5.04 45.94 21.45
CA ASP A 754 -4.02 46.55 20.59
C ASP A 754 -3.40 45.47 19.67
N ILE A 755 -3.31 45.69 18.35
CA ILE A 755 -2.82 44.75 17.32
C ILE A 755 -2.03 45.52 16.23
N GLU A 756 -0.80 45.13 15.90
CA GLU A 756 -0.02 45.68 14.78
C GLU A 756 -0.28 44.92 13.47
N PHE A 757 -0.28 45.60 12.33
CA PHE A 757 -0.53 45.05 11.00
C PHE A 757 0.68 45.30 10.08
N GLU A 758 1.17 44.28 9.37
CA GLU A 758 2.31 44.39 8.45
C GLU A 758 2.00 43.80 7.05
N ILE A 759 2.49 44.48 5.99
CA ILE A 759 2.51 43.98 4.61
C ILE A 759 3.92 44.06 4.04
N ARG A 760 4.30 43.02 3.29
CA ARG A 760 5.60 42.97 2.60
C ARG A 760 5.46 42.36 1.20
N VAL A 761 6.12 42.97 0.22
CA VAL A 761 6.22 42.46 -1.16
C VAL A 761 7.68 42.44 -1.57
N ILE A 762 8.12 41.32 -2.13
CA ILE A 762 9.49 41.17 -2.62
C ILE A 762 9.49 41.50 -4.12
N ASN A 763 9.59 42.81 -4.41
CA ASN A 763 9.91 43.35 -5.73
C ASN A 763 11.24 44.12 -5.64
N GLU A 764 12.09 44.01 -6.66
CA GLU A 764 13.40 44.70 -6.74
C GLU A 764 13.24 46.23 -6.77
N THR A 765 12.21 46.73 -7.44
CA THR A 765 11.80 48.14 -7.37
C THR A 765 10.56 48.25 -6.48
N PRO A 766 10.55 49.12 -5.45
CA PRO A 766 9.38 49.32 -4.60
C PRO A 766 8.14 49.59 -5.46
N VAL A 767 7.06 48.88 -5.17
CA VAL A 767 5.81 49.00 -5.93
C VAL A 767 4.75 49.74 -5.14
N ALA A 768 3.92 50.46 -5.86
CA ALA A 768 2.73 51.05 -5.28
C ALA A 768 1.71 49.96 -4.96
N VAL A 769 1.21 49.96 -3.74
CA VAL A 769 0.05 49.18 -3.33
C VAL A 769 -1.01 50.12 -2.75
N GLN A 770 -2.25 49.90 -3.15
CA GLN A 770 -3.41 50.45 -2.46
C GLN A 770 -4.05 49.31 -1.68
N GLY A 771 -4.25 49.53 -0.39
CA GLY A 771 -4.81 48.53 0.49
C GLY A 771 -6.02 49.03 1.24
N ARG A 772 -6.95 48.12 1.49
CA ARG A 772 -8.18 48.35 2.24
C ARG A 772 -8.41 47.14 3.14
N MET A 773 -8.69 47.39 4.40
CA MET A 773 -9.06 46.38 5.40
C MET A 773 -10.48 46.67 5.87
N ASP A 774 -11.41 45.79 5.56
CA ASP A 774 -12.77 45.80 6.10
C ASP A 774 -12.78 44.89 7.35
N PHE A 775 -13.26 45.37 8.50
CA PHE A 775 -13.27 44.61 9.76
C PHE A 775 -14.52 43.72 9.87
N PRO A 776 -14.44 42.54 10.54
CA PRO A 776 -15.59 41.68 10.75
C PRO A 776 -16.70 42.35 11.57
N ASN A 777 -17.96 41.99 11.31
CA ASN A 777 -19.12 42.62 11.94
C ASN A 777 -19.04 42.63 13.48
N GLY A 778 -19.25 43.80 14.09
CA GLY A 778 -19.17 43.97 15.54
C GLY A 778 -17.75 44.11 16.09
N ILE A 779 -16.75 44.26 15.21
CA ILE A 779 -15.37 44.67 15.51
C ILE A 779 -15.11 46.03 14.87
N THR A 780 -14.63 47.01 15.63
CA THR A 780 -14.34 48.35 15.12
C THR A 780 -12.94 48.82 15.50
N LEU A 781 -12.30 49.60 14.62
CA LEU A 781 -11.10 50.38 14.87
C LEU A 781 -11.49 51.86 15.06
N ASP A 782 -11.35 52.43 16.26
CA ASP A 782 -11.75 53.82 16.55
C ASP A 782 -13.19 54.18 16.10
N ASN A 783 -14.13 53.23 16.25
CA ASN A 783 -15.53 53.29 15.77
C ASN A 783 -15.71 53.31 14.25
N GLN A 784 -14.70 52.88 13.49
CA GLN A 784 -14.77 52.68 12.04
C GLN A 784 -14.68 51.19 11.70
N ASP A 785 -15.44 50.80 10.68
CA ASP A 785 -15.54 49.42 10.19
C ASP A 785 -14.53 49.11 9.08
N THR A 786 -13.80 50.13 8.61
CA THR A 786 -12.87 50.03 7.49
C THR A 786 -11.60 50.84 7.74
N PHE A 787 -10.47 50.36 7.24
CA PHE A 787 -9.17 51.01 7.29
C PHE A 787 -8.53 50.99 5.90
N GLU A 788 -8.34 52.15 5.29
CA GLU A 788 -7.68 52.29 3.99
C GLU A 788 -6.27 52.84 4.14
N PHE A 789 -5.35 52.35 3.33
CA PHE A 789 -3.96 52.82 3.31
C PHE A 789 -3.35 52.72 1.91
N ARG A 790 -2.27 53.47 1.72
CA ARG A 790 -1.48 53.47 0.49
C ARG A 790 0.00 53.48 0.84
N SER A 791 0.78 52.72 0.09
CA SER A 791 2.24 52.80 0.12
C SER A 791 2.75 52.86 -1.30
N ASP A 792 3.48 53.92 -1.64
CA ASP A 792 4.08 54.12 -2.97
C ASP A 792 5.47 53.48 -3.11
N SER A 793 5.97 52.86 -2.04
CA SER A 793 7.31 52.28 -1.97
C SER A 793 7.33 50.98 -1.16
N LEU A 794 6.35 50.10 -1.39
CA LEU A 794 6.31 48.79 -0.74
C LEU A 794 7.34 47.85 -1.35
N GLY A 795 8.28 47.37 -0.54
CA GLY A 795 9.37 46.51 -0.97
C GLY A 795 9.92 45.66 0.17
N ILE A 796 10.88 44.79 -0.15
CA ILE A 796 11.44 43.82 0.82
C ILE A 796 12.10 44.49 2.04
N ASN A 797 12.74 45.64 1.82
CA ASN A 797 13.43 46.45 2.85
C ASN A 797 12.57 47.63 3.35
N SER A 798 11.36 47.78 2.83
CA SER A 798 10.42 48.86 3.15
C SER A 798 9.01 48.29 3.34
N PRO A 799 8.78 47.46 4.39
CA PRO A 799 7.46 46.93 4.70
C PRO A 799 6.52 48.05 5.17
N TYR A 800 5.22 47.89 4.94
CA TYR A 800 4.20 48.80 5.50
C TYR A 800 3.74 48.25 6.85
N ARG A 801 3.82 49.07 7.92
CA ARG A 801 3.40 48.73 9.28
C ARG A 801 2.47 49.78 9.88
N VAL A 802 1.46 49.34 10.63
CA VAL A 802 0.53 50.22 11.36
C VAL A 802 -0.03 49.54 12.61
N LEU A 803 -0.22 50.28 13.71
CA LEU A 803 -0.87 49.80 14.93
C LEU A 803 -2.39 50.06 14.86
N LEU A 804 -3.19 49.05 15.22
CA LEU A 804 -4.65 49.04 15.20
C LEU A 804 -5.19 48.78 16.62
N ARG A 805 -6.23 49.51 17.04
CA ARG A 805 -6.92 49.33 18.34
C ARG A 805 -8.34 48.83 18.15
N LEU A 806 -8.61 47.56 18.46
CA LEU A 806 -9.87 46.89 18.11
C LEU A 806 -10.79 46.64 19.32
N HIS A 807 -12.10 46.81 19.12
CA HIS A 807 -13.17 46.61 20.11
C HIS A 807 -14.19 45.57 19.63
N ALA A 808 -14.64 44.64 20.48
CA ALA A 808 -15.67 43.63 20.16
C ALA A 808 -16.96 43.77 21.00
N SER A 809 -18.13 43.81 20.34
CA SER A 809 -19.46 44.00 20.95
C SER A 809 -20.09 42.73 21.58
N SER A 810 -21.05 42.92 22.50
CA SER A 810 -21.70 41.87 23.32
C SER A 810 -22.75 41.02 22.61
N ASP A 811 -23.46 41.56 21.61
CA ASP A 811 -24.76 41.03 21.18
C ASP A 811 -24.75 40.15 19.92
N ALA A 812 -23.60 39.97 19.27
CA ALA A 812 -23.53 39.24 18.01
C ALA A 812 -23.10 37.75 18.19
N SER A 813 -23.19 36.94 17.13
CA SER A 813 -22.79 35.51 17.01
C SER A 813 -21.48 35.09 17.73
N TRP A 814 -21.30 33.80 18.05
CA TRP A 814 -20.05 33.30 18.66
C TRP A 814 -18.83 33.38 17.69
N LEU A 815 -19.10 33.48 16.39
CA LEU A 815 -18.14 33.62 15.30
C LEU A 815 -18.43 34.92 14.50
N ARG A 816 -17.42 35.80 14.37
CA ARG A 816 -17.48 37.11 13.72
C ARG A 816 -16.77 37.06 12.37
N GLU A 817 -17.55 37.06 11.29
CA GLU A 817 -17.05 36.90 9.92
C GLU A 817 -17.15 38.22 9.13
N GLY A 818 -16.57 38.23 7.93
CA GLY A 818 -16.67 39.36 7.00
C GLY A 818 -15.48 40.32 6.99
N GLY A 819 -14.38 39.99 7.66
CA GLY A 819 -13.14 40.77 7.53
C GLY A 819 -12.39 40.43 6.24
N GLU A 820 -11.94 41.42 5.49
CA GLU A 820 -11.14 41.25 4.26
C GLU A 820 -10.05 42.31 4.16
N ILE A 821 -8.83 41.89 3.85
CA ILE A 821 -7.75 42.79 3.41
C ILE A 821 -7.63 42.67 1.89
N THR A 822 -8.00 43.73 1.17
CA THR A 822 -7.79 43.85 -0.28
C THR A 822 -6.50 44.61 -0.54
N LEU A 823 -5.55 43.98 -1.23
CA LEU A 823 -4.33 44.60 -1.76
C LEU A 823 -4.39 44.66 -3.29
N ARG A 824 -4.43 45.87 -3.84
CA ARG A 824 -4.43 46.11 -5.28
C ARG A 824 -3.02 46.44 -5.76
N PHE A 825 -2.45 45.51 -6.51
CA PHE A 825 -1.23 45.69 -7.29
C PHE A 825 -1.60 45.97 -8.75
N GLN A 826 -0.62 46.34 -9.58
CA GLN A 826 -0.86 46.67 -10.99
C GLN A 826 -1.46 45.51 -11.81
N ASN A 827 -1.09 44.25 -11.52
CA ASN A 827 -1.40 43.07 -12.36
C ASN A 827 -2.22 41.97 -11.65
N ARG A 828 -2.47 42.11 -10.34
CA ARG A 828 -3.25 41.16 -9.55
C ARG A 828 -3.94 41.88 -8.40
N ILE A 829 -5.03 41.31 -7.92
CA ILE A 829 -5.69 41.73 -6.69
C ILE A 829 -5.58 40.56 -5.73
N ALA A 830 -4.92 40.78 -4.58
CA ALA A 830 -4.89 39.79 -3.51
C ALA A 830 -5.94 40.17 -2.47
N ARG A 831 -6.78 39.20 -2.08
CA ARG A 831 -7.83 39.36 -1.08
C ARG A 831 -7.58 38.34 0.03
N ILE A 832 -7.43 38.82 1.25
CA ILE A 832 -7.02 38.01 2.39
C ILE A 832 -8.12 38.13 3.45
N PRO A 833 -9.01 37.15 3.57
CA PRO A 833 -10.10 37.17 4.54
C PRO A 833 -9.59 36.87 5.95
N PHE A 834 -10.21 37.47 6.96
CA PHE A 834 -9.94 37.21 8.38
C PHE A 834 -11.23 37.28 9.23
N ALA A 835 -11.25 36.58 10.36
CA ALA A 835 -12.43 36.46 11.24
C ALA A 835 -12.08 36.57 12.73
N ALA A 836 -13.06 36.66 13.64
CA ALA A 836 -12.82 36.66 15.09
C ALA A 836 -13.77 35.76 15.89
N ILE A 837 -13.34 35.25 17.05
CA ILE A 837 -14.12 34.32 17.90
C ILE A 837 -14.42 34.93 19.27
N ALA A 838 -15.65 34.77 19.79
CA ALA A 838 -16.13 35.28 21.08
C ALA A 838 -17.00 34.24 21.87
N TYR A 839 -16.75 33.98 23.18
CA TYR A 839 -17.25 32.78 23.91
C TYR A 839 -17.87 33.00 25.35
N ASP A 840 -18.84 32.13 25.82
CA ASP A 840 -19.52 31.96 27.19
C ASP A 840 -20.19 30.52 27.43
N SER A 841 -20.70 30.06 28.63
CA SER A 841 -21.03 28.62 29.09
C SER A 841 -22.41 28.34 29.84
N PRO A 842 -23.03 27.11 30.06
CA PRO A 842 -23.54 25.96 29.21
C PRO A 842 -25.06 25.46 29.40
N GLN A 843 -25.57 24.43 28.64
CA GLN A 843 -26.97 23.79 28.56
C GLN A 843 -27.02 22.20 28.62
N GLY A 844 -28.19 21.49 28.66
CA GLY A 844 -28.40 20.01 28.93
C GLY A 844 -28.67 18.99 27.75
N VAL A 845 -28.75 17.66 28.03
CA VAL A 845 -28.58 16.48 27.10
C VAL A 845 -29.60 15.31 27.32
N ASP A 846 -30.07 14.61 26.25
CA ASP A 846 -30.97 13.42 26.28
C ASP A 846 -30.31 12.14 25.67
N VAL A 847 -30.69 10.93 26.14
CA VAL A 847 -30.09 9.63 25.73
C VAL A 847 -31.12 8.51 25.54
N GLU A 848 -31.00 7.73 24.46
CA GLU A 848 -31.87 6.58 24.15
C GLU A 848 -31.06 5.31 23.79
N ILE A 849 -31.53 4.12 24.20
CA ILE A 849 -30.91 2.83 23.85
C ILE A 849 -32.00 1.90 23.28
N GLY A 850 -31.77 1.38 22.07
CA GLY A 850 -32.67 0.48 21.36
C GLY A 850 -31.96 -0.72 20.72
N GLN A 851 -32.70 -1.46 19.88
CA GLN A 851 -32.17 -2.57 19.08
C GLN A 851 -32.75 -2.55 17.66
N ALA A 852 -31.96 -2.99 16.68
CA ALA A 852 -32.40 -3.20 15.30
C ALA A 852 -31.85 -4.53 14.76
N GLN A 853 -32.75 -5.45 14.38
CA GLN A 853 -32.40 -6.79 13.91
C GLN A 853 -31.39 -7.52 14.81
N GLY A 854 -31.56 -7.41 16.14
CA GLY A 854 -30.71 -8.05 17.14
C GLY A 854 -29.40 -7.32 17.49
N LYS A 855 -29.09 -6.19 16.83
CA LYS A 855 -27.93 -5.35 17.15
C LYS A 855 -28.33 -4.16 18.02
N LYS A 856 -27.55 -3.86 19.06
CA LYS A 856 -27.78 -2.71 19.96
C LYS A 856 -27.54 -1.38 19.24
N LEU A 857 -28.37 -0.39 19.53
CA LEU A 857 -28.26 0.95 18.98
C LEU A 857 -28.33 1.97 20.13
N HIS A 858 -27.26 2.72 20.33
CA HIS A 858 -27.16 3.76 21.35
C HIS A 858 -27.26 5.12 20.67
N GLN A 859 -28.18 5.98 21.11
CA GLN A 859 -28.45 7.30 20.54
C GLN A 859 -28.32 8.39 21.59
N LEU A 860 -27.71 9.49 21.21
CA LEU A 860 -27.57 10.70 22.04
C LEU A 860 -28.12 11.91 21.29
N LEU A 861 -28.95 12.67 21.98
CA LEU A 861 -29.72 13.80 21.46
C LEU A 861 -29.33 15.08 22.22
N THR A 862 -28.79 16.06 21.50
CA THR A 862 -28.54 17.42 21.98
C THR A 862 -29.23 18.39 21.03
N LYS A 863 -29.70 19.55 21.48
CA LYS A 863 -30.09 20.59 20.53
C LYS A 863 -28.82 21.29 20.03
N PRO A 864 -28.49 21.28 18.72
CA PRO A 864 -29.24 20.74 17.57
C PRO A 864 -28.78 19.36 17.02
N LEU A 865 -27.77 18.70 17.59
CA LEU A 865 -27.16 17.45 17.07
C LEU A 865 -27.71 16.14 17.65
N SER A 866 -27.87 15.13 16.81
CA SER A 866 -28.02 13.73 17.23
C SER A 866 -26.89 12.84 16.69
N ILE A 867 -26.48 11.84 17.48
CA ILE A 867 -25.52 10.80 17.06
C ILE A 867 -26.00 9.41 17.43
N ALA A 868 -25.62 8.40 16.63
CA ALA A 868 -25.89 6.99 16.93
C ALA A 868 -24.66 6.09 16.74
N VAL A 869 -24.44 5.18 17.69
CA VAL A 869 -23.33 4.21 17.71
C VAL A 869 -23.85 2.81 18.02
N SER A 870 -23.11 1.78 17.61
CA SER A 870 -23.42 0.38 17.92
C SER A 870 -22.15 -0.40 18.26
N PRO A 871 -22.04 -1.00 19.47
CA PRO A 871 -20.95 -1.92 19.75
C PRO A 871 -20.98 -3.17 18.85
N ASP A 872 -22.17 -3.59 18.39
CA ASP A 872 -22.34 -4.78 17.54
C ASP A 872 -22.08 -4.50 16.03
N TYR A 873 -21.44 -3.36 15.72
CA TYR A 873 -21.18 -2.90 14.36
C TYR A 873 -19.84 -2.14 14.24
N CYS A 874 -18.74 -2.83 14.58
CA CYS A 874 -17.36 -2.37 14.40
C CYS A 874 -16.96 -1.11 15.21
N GLY A 875 -17.72 -0.72 16.24
CA GLY A 875 -17.41 0.44 17.08
C GLY A 875 -17.48 1.80 16.35
N GLY A 876 -18.00 1.84 15.13
CA GLY A 876 -18.11 3.04 14.32
C GLY A 876 -19.25 3.98 14.75
N LEU A 877 -19.16 5.24 14.32
CA LEU A 877 -20.29 6.18 14.36
C LEU A 877 -21.22 5.87 13.18
N LEU A 878 -22.42 5.38 13.45
CA LEU A 878 -23.37 5.00 12.41
C LEU A 878 -24.07 6.21 11.77
N ARG A 879 -24.49 7.17 12.61
CA ARG A 879 -25.31 8.30 12.21
C ARG A 879 -24.90 9.59 12.91
N ILE A 880 -25.01 10.69 12.17
CA ILE A 880 -24.98 12.05 12.71
C ILE A 880 -26.02 12.88 11.94
N SER A 881 -26.89 13.58 12.67
CA SER A 881 -27.91 14.46 12.09
C SER A 881 -28.04 15.77 12.86
N LYS A 882 -28.58 16.80 12.20
CA LYS A 882 -28.89 18.11 12.80
C LYS A 882 -30.38 18.39 12.56
N GLY A 883 -31.19 18.38 13.62
CA GLY A 883 -32.62 18.70 13.57
C GLY A 883 -33.55 17.78 12.74
N SER A 884 -33.06 16.71 12.12
CA SER A 884 -33.84 15.72 11.36
C SER A 884 -33.48 14.28 11.77
N GLU A 885 -34.28 13.28 11.36
CA GLU A 885 -33.99 11.85 11.60
C GLU A 885 -32.97 11.25 10.61
N GLU A 886 -32.64 11.94 9.50
CA GLU A 886 -31.73 11.39 8.49
C GLU A 886 -30.25 11.74 8.77
N SER A 887 -29.38 10.72 8.64
CA SER A 887 -27.93 10.89 8.74
C SER A 887 -27.35 11.58 7.49
N VAL A 888 -26.35 12.44 7.68
CA VAL A 888 -25.54 12.99 6.58
C VAL A 888 -24.48 12.02 6.06
N LEU A 889 -24.24 10.93 6.79
CA LEU A 889 -23.32 9.87 6.40
C LEU A 889 -24.05 8.72 5.70
N TYR A 890 -23.34 8.01 4.83
CA TYR A 890 -23.86 6.82 4.16
C TYR A 890 -24.12 5.71 5.18
N ASP A 891 -25.39 5.33 5.35
CA ASP A 891 -25.84 4.36 6.35
C ASP A 891 -26.33 3.06 5.71
N THR A 892 -25.66 1.95 5.99
CA THR A 892 -26.05 0.58 5.60
C THR A 892 -26.62 -0.24 6.76
N PHE A 893 -26.64 0.27 8.00
CA PHE A 893 -26.97 -0.47 9.21
C PHE A 893 -28.43 -0.95 9.13
N PRO A 894 -28.75 -2.19 9.54
CA PRO A 894 -27.91 -3.12 10.31
C PRO A 894 -27.05 -4.11 9.50
N LYS A 895 -26.94 -3.97 8.16
CA LYS A 895 -26.22 -4.92 7.28
C LYS A 895 -25.21 -4.22 6.37
N ALA A 896 -23.95 -4.65 6.38
CA ALA A 896 -22.95 -4.11 5.47
C ALA A 896 -23.33 -4.39 4.01
N LYS A 897 -23.02 -3.46 3.11
CA LYS A 897 -23.27 -3.58 1.67
C LYS A 897 -22.01 -3.24 0.88
N PRO A 898 -21.83 -3.78 -0.34
CA PRO A 898 -20.77 -3.33 -1.24
C PRO A 898 -20.87 -1.82 -1.51
N PHE A 899 -19.72 -1.17 -1.66
CA PHE A 899 -19.62 0.27 -1.96
C PHE A 899 -18.36 0.54 -2.78
N VAL A 900 -18.51 0.93 -4.05
CA VAL A 900 -17.42 1.24 -5.00
C VAL A 900 -16.32 0.16 -5.06
N TRP A 901 -15.24 0.34 -4.29
CA TRP A 901 -14.08 -0.56 -4.24
C TRP A 901 -14.25 -1.66 -3.18
N TRP A 902 -15.08 -1.43 -2.16
CA TRP A 902 -15.27 -2.32 -1.01
C TRP A 902 -16.30 -3.42 -1.24
N ALA A 903 -15.94 -4.63 -0.81
CA ALA A 903 -16.87 -5.76 -0.72
C ALA A 903 -17.95 -5.53 0.34
N ARG A 904 -17.56 -4.96 1.49
CA ARG A 904 -18.44 -4.69 2.64
C ARG A 904 -18.06 -3.35 3.25
N PHE A 905 -18.91 -2.35 3.07
CA PHE A 905 -18.79 -1.06 3.74
C PHE A 905 -19.67 -1.03 4.98
N HIS A 906 -19.08 -0.65 6.10
CA HIS A 906 -19.76 -0.45 7.37
C HIS A 906 -20.18 1.02 7.50
N SER A 907 -21.46 1.28 7.80
CA SER A 907 -22.08 2.60 7.94
C SER A 907 -21.20 3.68 8.54
N GLY A 908 -21.40 4.90 8.04
CA GLY A 908 -21.00 6.10 8.73
C GLY A 908 -19.49 6.31 8.75
N ILE A 909 -18.92 6.34 9.95
CA ILE A 909 -17.49 6.47 10.20
C ILE A 909 -16.98 5.18 10.85
N SER A 910 -16.03 4.53 10.20
CA SER A 910 -15.35 3.35 10.69
C SER A 910 -13.93 3.66 11.15
N PRO A 911 -13.40 2.97 12.17
CA PRO A 911 -12.00 3.12 12.56
C PRO A 911 -11.07 2.56 11.49
N ILE A 912 -9.89 3.16 11.36
CA ILE A 912 -8.75 2.59 10.63
C ILE A 912 -7.85 1.88 11.65
N ILE A 913 -7.60 0.58 11.43
CA ILE A 913 -6.81 -0.30 12.32
C ILE A 913 -5.94 -1.21 11.46
N GLN A 914 -4.89 -0.65 10.85
CA GLN A 914 -4.07 -1.36 9.86
C GLN A 914 -2.64 -1.50 10.35
N ALA A 915 -2.19 -2.72 10.66
CA ALA A 915 -0.77 -2.99 10.87
C ALA A 915 0.04 -2.79 9.58
N GLU A 916 1.31 -2.45 9.74
CA GLU A 916 2.23 -2.39 8.62
C GLU A 916 2.30 -3.72 7.87
N GLY A 917 2.23 -3.66 6.54
CA GLY A 917 2.30 -4.83 5.67
C GLY A 917 1.03 -5.66 5.60
N ILE A 918 -0.01 -5.33 6.38
CA ILE A 918 -1.29 -6.04 6.35
C ILE A 918 -2.23 -5.33 5.38
N TRP A 919 -2.63 -6.04 4.32
CA TRP A 919 -3.50 -5.48 3.30
C TRP A 919 -4.99 -5.57 3.69
N ASP A 920 -5.51 -6.75 4.02
CA ASP A 920 -6.92 -6.96 4.41
C ASP A 920 -7.16 -6.87 5.93
N TRP A 921 -7.01 -5.67 6.49
CA TRP A 921 -7.27 -5.43 7.91
C TRP A 921 -8.78 -5.24 8.21
N GLU A 922 -9.58 -4.83 7.22
CA GLU A 922 -11.00 -4.50 7.38
C GLU A 922 -11.85 -5.75 7.67
N SER A 923 -11.48 -6.93 7.15
CA SER A 923 -12.20 -8.19 7.38
C SER A 923 -12.15 -8.68 8.83
N ALA A 924 -11.22 -8.17 9.63
CA ALA A 924 -11.10 -8.47 11.06
C ALA A 924 -12.05 -7.64 11.93
N LEU A 925 -12.40 -6.41 11.54
CA LEU A 925 -13.22 -5.50 12.35
C LEU A 925 -14.56 -6.09 12.81
N PRO A 926 -15.31 -6.85 11.99
CA PRO A 926 -16.58 -7.43 12.42
C PRO A 926 -16.43 -8.59 13.40
N LYS A 927 -15.23 -9.17 13.51
CA LYS A 927 -14.89 -10.26 14.44
C LYS A 927 -14.55 -9.69 15.83
N GLU A 928 -14.16 -8.42 15.92
CA GLU A 928 -13.80 -7.78 17.19
C GLU A 928 -15.00 -7.49 18.09
N SER A 929 -14.78 -7.63 19.39
CA SER A 929 -15.77 -7.28 20.41
C SER A 929 -15.58 -5.85 20.88
N TRP A 930 -16.62 -5.02 20.75
CA TRP A 930 -16.62 -3.62 21.18
C TRP A 930 -17.54 -3.40 22.38
N LYS A 931 -17.12 -2.52 23.28
CA LYS A 931 -17.93 -2.05 24.42
C LYS A 931 -18.25 -0.57 24.26
N ALA A 932 -19.53 -0.23 24.32
CA ALA A 932 -20.01 1.15 24.34
C ALA A 932 -20.19 1.65 25.79
N THR A 933 -19.62 2.81 26.12
CA THR A 933 -19.81 3.49 27.41
C THR A 933 -20.17 4.95 27.16
N GLN A 934 -21.22 5.47 27.80
CA GLN A 934 -21.52 6.91 27.75
C GLN A 934 -20.55 7.66 28.66
N ILE A 935 -20.00 8.79 28.20
CA ILE A 935 -19.03 9.60 28.94
C ILE A 935 -19.39 11.09 28.88
N GLU A 936 -19.05 11.81 29.94
CA GLU A 936 -19.16 13.27 30.03
C GLU A 936 -17.77 13.84 30.38
N LEU A 937 -17.25 14.69 29.51
CA LEU A 937 -15.97 15.38 29.64
C LEU A 937 -16.23 16.88 29.47
N SER A 938 -16.79 17.51 30.50
CA SER A 938 -17.29 18.90 30.47
C SER A 938 -16.36 19.84 29.69
N PRO A 939 -16.89 20.59 28.69
CA PRO A 939 -18.29 20.75 28.33
C PRO A 939 -18.87 19.69 27.36
N TRP A 940 -18.16 18.60 27.08
CA TRP A 940 -18.54 17.59 26.07
C TRP A 940 -19.28 16.38 26.65
N THR A 941 -20.16 15.74 25.86
CA THR A 941 -20.89 14.53 26.25
C THR A 941 -21.04 13.58 25.05
N GLY A 942 -21.01 12.27 25.25
CA GLY A 942 -20.99 11.34 24.13
C GLY A 942 -20.76 9.89 24.50
N TYR A 943 -20.16 9.15 23.58
CA TYR A 943 -19.82 7.74 23.78
C TYR A 943 -18.33 7.47 23.57
N GLU A 944 -17.80 6.53 24.35
CA GLU A 944 -16.52 5.86 24.15
C GLU A 944 -16.77 4.40 23.75
N MET A 945 -16.24 3.99 22.60
CA MET A 945 -16.15 2.60 22.17
C MET A 945 -14.76 2.08 22.52
N THR A 946 -14.68 0.95 23.23
CA THR A 946 -13.41 0.31 23.58
C THR A 946 -13.37 -1.12 23.05
N SER A 947 -12.25 -1.53 22.48
CA SER A 947 -11.97 -2.92 22.14
C SER A 947 -10.54 -3.29 22.53
N SER A 948 -10.37 -4.50 23.04
CA SER A 948 -9.07 -5.18 23.14
C SER A 948 -8.98 -6.12 21.96
N LEU A 949 -8.14 -5.79 20.98
CA LEU A 949 -8.12 -6.46 19.69
C LEU A 949 -7.66 -7.92 19.82
N LYS A 950 -8.37 -8.84 19.19
CA LYS A 950 -8.06 -10.28 19.19
C LYS A 950 -7.92 -10.87 17.79
N HIS A 951 -8.49 -10.22 16.78
CA HIS A 951 -8.60 -10.70 15.42
C HIS A 951 -7.88 -9.82 14.40
N CYS A 952 -7.63 -8.54 14.69
CA CYS A 952 -6.84 -7.66 13.81
C CYS A 952 -5.40 -8.18 13.65
N PRO A 953 -5.00 -8.61 12.43
CA PRO A 953 -3.65 -9.10 12.16
C PRO A 953 -2.59 -8.05 12.51
N GLY A 954 -1.47 -8.48 13.07
CA GLY A 954 -0.37 -7.60 13.51
C GLY A 954 -0.64 -6.67 14.69
N LEU A 955 -1.89 -6.56 15.20
CA LEU A 955 -2.28 -5.65 16.28
C LEU A 955 -3.03 -6.33 17.43
N LYS A 956 -2.90 -7.66 17.54
CA LYS A 956 -3.44 -8.44 18.66
C LYS A 956 -2.95 -7.86 20.00
N ASP A 957 -3.85 -7.83 20.98
CA ASP A 957 -3.66 -7.29 22.33
C ASP A 957 -3.51 -5.78 22.46
N PHE A 958 -3.56 -5.00 21.38
CA PHE A 958 -3.70 -3.57 21.52
C PHE A 958 -5.09 -3.19 22.04
N VAL A 959 -5.16 -2.06 22.75
CA VAL A 959 -6.41 -1.47 23.21
C VAL A 959 -6.74 -0.24 22.38
N TRP A 960 -7.87 -0.28 21.69
CA TRP A 960 -8.42 0.82 20.91
C TRP A 960 -9.54 1.51 21.68
N ARG A 961 -9.49 2.83 21.76
CA ARG A 961 -10.55 3.67 22.31
C ARG A 961 -10.97 4.70 21.27
N LEU A 962 -12.22 4.65 20.84
CA LEU A 962 -12.84 5.61 19.93
C LEU A 962 -13.82 6.46 20.72
N ARG A 963 -13.77 7.79 20.60
CA ARG A 963 -14.71 8.70 21.25
C ARG A 963 -15.48 9.47 20.20
N TYR A 964 -16.77 9.63 20.44
CA TYR A 964 -17.68 10.48 19.66
C TYR A 964 -18.43 11.37 20.64
N LEU A 965 -18.01 12.63 20.75
CA LEU A 965 -18.45 13.58 21.77
C LEU A 965 -19.08 14.82 21.14
N VAL A 966 -20.26 15.19 21.59
CA VAL A 966 -20.98 16.38 21.16
C VAL A 966 -20.79 17.50 22.17
N LEU A 967 -20.68 18.75 21.69
CA LEU A 967 -20.73 19.95 22.52
C LEU A 967 -22.17 20.49 22.54
N PRO A 968 -22.91 20.37 23.66
CA PRO A 968 -24.31 20.77 23.73
C PRO A 968 -24.54 22.22 23.30
N GLY A 969 -25.60 22.48 22.53
CA GLY A 969 -25.92 23.81 22.00
C GLY A 969 -25.19 24.18 20.70
N THR A 970 -24.28 23.34 20.21
CA THR A 970 -23.49 23.60 18.98
C THR A 970 -23.63 22.46 17.97
N PRO A 971 -23.35 22.70 16.67
CA PRO A 971 -23.30 21.64 15.66
C PRO A 971 -21.93 20.92 15.60
N LEU A 972 -21.21 20.83 16.73
CA LEU A 972 -19.88 20.24 16.80
C LEU A 972 -19.90 18.82 17.38
N LEU A 973 -19.34 17.88 16.61
CA LEU A 973 -18.96 16.55 17.05
C LEU A 973 -17.43 16.46 17.09
N HIS A 974 -16.86 16.27 18.27
CA HIS A 974 -15.48 15.84 18.43
C HIS A 974 -15.39 14.33 18.28
N PHE A 975 -14.43 13.86 17.50
CA PHE A 975 -14.13 12.44 17.38
C PHE A 975 -12.64 12.19 17.56
N SER A 976 -12.29 11.16 18.32
CA SER A 976 -10.89 10.84 18.61
C SER A 976 -10.65 9.35 18.74
N VAL A 977 -9.46 8.92 18.32
CA VAL A 977 -8.96 7.56 18.49
C VAL A 977 -7.72 7.62 19.36
N LYS A 978 -7.65 6.72 20.33
CA LYS A 978 -6.44 6.41 21.10
C LYS A 978 -6.12 4.93 20.91
N ALA A 979 -4.90 4.65 20.47
CA ALA A 979 -4.33 3.31 20.42
C ALA A 979 -3.31 3.17 21.55
N GLU A 980 -3.35 2.05 22.26
CA GLU A 980 -2.43 1.71 23.34
C GLU A 980 -1.88 0.31 23.11
N ASN A 981 -0.56 0.19 23.07
CA ASN A 981 0.09 -1.10 22.88
C ASN A 981 0.19 -1.81 24.24
N LYS A 982 -0.69 -2.79 24.48
CA LYS A 982 -0.61 -3.69 25.65
C LYS A 982 0.06 -5.04 25.33
N SER A 983 0.50 -5.22 24.09
CA SER A 983 1.27 -6.40 23.72
C SER A 983 2.70 -6.30 24.26
N LYS A 984 3.44 -7.41 24.19
CA LYS A 984 4.87 -7.47 24.53
C LYS A 984 5.77 -7.07 23.36
N LYS A 985 5.21 -6.75 22.19
CA LYS A 985 5.94 -6.41 20.96
C LYS A 985 5.67 -4.97 20.56
N TRP A 986 6.64 -4.32 19.93
CA TRP A 986 6.36 -3.07 19.23
C TRP A 986 5.54 -3.37 17.96
N ALA A 987 4.78 -2.39 17.47
CA ALA A 987 4.16 -2.48 16.15
C ALA A 987 4.13 -1.12 15.46
N ARG A 988 4.22 -1.13 14.13
CA ARG A 988 3.93 0.01 13.28
C ARG A 988 2.57 -0.18 12.61
N PHE A 989 1.78 0.88 12.57
CA PHE A 989 0.41 0.82 12.09
C PHE A 989 -0.13 2.17 11.64
N THR A 990 -1.11 2.13 10.74
CA THR A 990 -1.98 3.26 10.40
C THR A 990 -3.24 3.19 11.24
N PHE A 991 -3.60 4.31 11.86
CA PHE A 991 -4.79 4.44 12.68
C PHE A 991 -5.54 5.74 12.40
N GLY A 992 -6.84 5.74 12.66
CA GLY A 992 -7.67 6.90 12.34
C GLY A 992 -9.14 6.56 12.17
N PHE A 993 -9.78 7.34 11.31
CA PHE A 993 -11.18 7.21 10.93
C PHE A 993 -11.34 7.37 9.43
N ARG A 994 -12.32 6.66 8.88
CA ARG A 994 -12.76 6.74 7.49
C ARG A 994 -14.27 6.91 7.47
N GLY A 995 -14.79 7.86 6.69
CA GLY A 995 -16.23 8.09 6.57
C GLY A 995 -16.69 8.27 5.13
N ALA A 996 -17.90 7.80 4.82
CA ALA A 996 -18.55 8.01 3.53
C ALA A 996 -19.75 8.94 3.65
N LEU A 997 -19.89 9.87 2.71
CA LEU A 997 -20.98 10.85 2.69
C LEU A 997 -22.22 10.30 1.99
N LYS A 998 -23.41 10.65 2.50
CA LYS A 998 -24.68 10.31 1.83
C LYS A 998 -24.92 11.26 0.66
N GLN A 999 -25.00 10.73 -0.56
CA GLN A 999 -25.15 11.54 -1.78
C GLN A 999 -26.61 11.67 -2.27
N ASN A 1000 -27.60 11.01 -1.64
CA ASN A 1000 -29.06 11.16 -1.93
C ASN A 1000 -29.48 11.17 -3.42
N GLY A 1001 -28.73 10.54 -4.32
CA GLY A 1001 -29.00 10.56 -5.77
C GLY A 1001 -28.61 11.85 -6.51
N MET A 1002 -27.92 12.77 -5.84
CA MET A 1002 -27.40 14.05 -6.35
C MET A 1002 -25.99 13.90 -6.95
N PRO A 1003 -25.52 14.88 -7.77
CA PRO A 1003 -24.13 14.92 -8.24
C PRO A 1003 -23.13 14.99 -7.08
N LEU A 1004 -21.88 14.68 -7.38
CA LEU A 1004 -20.78 14.76 -6.43
C LEU A 1004 -20.75 16.10 -5.71
N SER A 1005 -20.50 16.05 -4.41
CA SER A 1005 -20.39 17.25 -3.61
C SER A 1005 -19.07 17.95 -3.90
N ASN A 1006 -19.10 19.28 -4.00
CA ASN A 1006 -17.87 20.04 -4.10
C ASN A 1006 -17.04 19.88 -2.81
N VAL A 1007 -15.76 20.22 -2.89
CA VAL A 1007 -14.83 20.13 -1.76
C VAL A 1007 -14.13 21.47 -1.64
N LEU A 1008 -14.38 22.20 -0.56
CA LEU A 1008 -13.65 23.41 -0.22
C LEU A 1008 -12.59 23.05 0.82
N THR A 1009 -11.32 23.27 0.52
CA THR A 1009 -10.23 23.02 1.46
C THR A 1009 -9.03 23.89 1.10
N THR A 1010 -8.07 24.00 2.02
CA THR A 1010 -6.76 24.54 1.68
C THR A 1010 -5.90 23.44 1.05
N PHE A 1011 -5.52 23.64 -0.20
CA PHE A 1011 -4.63 22.76 -0.97
C PHE A 1011 -3.42 23.57 -1.45
N ASN A 1012 -2.21 23.11 -1.12
CA ASN A 1012 -0.96 23.83 -1.39
C ASN A 1012 -0.96 25.30 -0.88
N GLY A 1013 -1.54 25.54 0.29
CA GLY A 1013 -1.63 26.87 0.90
C GLY A 1013 -2.67 27.81 0.26
N LYS A 1014 -3.48 27.33 -0.70
CA LYS A 1014 -4.57 28.09 -1.31
C LYS A 1014 -5.90 27.42 -1.05
N GLU A 1015 -6.90 28.20 -0.65
CA GLU A 1015 -8.27 27.71 -0.63
C GLU A 1015 -8.73 27.44 -2.06
N GLN A 1016 -9.26 26.24 -2.27
CA GLN A 1016 -9.77 25.82 -3.55
C GLN A 1016 -11.14 25.18 -3.33
N LEU A 1017 -12.13 25.69 -4.06
CA LEU A 1017 -13.36 24.95 -4.30
C LEU A 1017 -13.08 23.99 -5.44
N ILE A 1018 -13.05 22.72 -5.12
CA ILE A 1018 -12.81 21.65 -6.07
C ILE A 1018 -14.16 21.08 -6.45
N GLU A 1019 -14.47 21.16 -7.74
CA GLU A 1019 -15.68 20.62 -8.35
C GLU A 1019 -15.35 19.28 -9.01
N PRO A 1020 -15.62 18.15 -8.36
CA PRO A 1020 -15.24 16.84 -8.90
C PRO A 1020 -16.15 16.42 -10.06
N THR A 1021 -15.55 15.83 -11.10
CA THR A 1021 -16.21 15.54 -12.39
C THR A 1021 -16.63 14.07 -12.56
N GLY A 1022 -16.61 13.26 -11.49
CA GLY A 1022 -16.88 11.81 -11.56
C GLY A 1022 -15.62 10.95 -11.64
N GLN A 1023 -14.49 11.57 -11.96
CA GLN A 1023 -13.18 10.94 -12.03
C GLN A 1023 -12.53 10.79 -10.65
N HIS A 1024 -11.59 9.85 -10.54
CA HIS A 1024 -10.87 9.64 -9.29
C HIS A 1024 -10.08 10.91 -8.94
N LEU A 1025 -10.37 11.47 -7.78
CA LEU A 1025 -9.69 12.65 -7.26
C LEU A 1025 -9.40 12.44 -5.78
N SER A 1026 -8.16 12.64 -5.38
CA SER A 1026 -7.73 12.59 -3.98
C SER A 1026 -7.14 13.93 -3.57
N VAL A 1027 -7.77 14.55 -2.58
CA VAL A 1027 -7.39 15.84 -2.01
C VAL A 1027 -6.93 15.62 -0.58
N GLN A 1028 -5.78 16.17 -0.22
CA GLN A 1028 -5.26 16.13 1.14
C GLN A 1028 -5.18 17.55 1.67
N SER A 1029 -5.77 17.81 2.84
CA SER A 1029 -5.66 19.12 3.47
C SER A 1029 -4.23 19.31 3.97
N SER A 1030 -3.65 20.51 3.78
CA SER A 1030 -2.34 20.81 4.37
C SER A 1030 -2.39 20.70 5.89
N ALA A 1031 -1.28 20.31 6.51
CA ALA A 1031 -1.21 20.05 7.95
C ALA A 1031 -1.59 21.29 8.76
N GLN A 1032 -1.04 22.46 8.45
CA GLN A 1032 -1.27 23.68 9.23
C GLN A 1032 -2.74 24.15 9.18
N GLU A 1033 -3.43 23.84 8.09
CA GLU A 1033 -4.81 24.25 7.85
C GLU A 1033 -5.77 23.20 8.37
N GLY A 1034 -5.52 21.93 8.06
CA GLY A 1034 -6.20 20.75 8.58
C GLY A 1034 -7.73 20.83 8.58
N TRP A 1035 -8.36 21.23 7.48
CA TRP A 1035 -9.83 21.29 7.36
C TRP A 1035 -10.31 21.00 5.94
N ILE A 1036 -11.52 20.45 5.82
CA ILE A 1036 -12.22 20.21 4.56
C ILE A 1036 -13.70 20.57 4.79
N CYS A 1037 -14.32 21.28 3.86
CA CYS A 1037 -15.76 21.51 3.85
C CYS A 1037 -16.41 20.93 2.59
N ILE A 1038 -17.58 20.32 2.77
CA ILE A 1038 -18.43 19.81 1.71
C ILE A 1038 -19.70 20.67 1.66
N PRO A 1039 -19.80 21.67 0.76
CA PRO A 1039 -20.93 22.61 0.71
C PRO A 1039 -22.25 21.99 0.24
N ASN A 1040 -22.21 20.99 -0.66
CA ASN A 1040 -23.39 20.49 -1.39
C ASN A 1040 -24.04 19.22 -0.81
N SER A 1041 -23.75 18.89 0.45
CA SER A 1041 -24.53 17.91 1.23
C SER A 1041 -25.91 18.52 1.59
N PRO A 1042 -26.92 17.78 2.08
CA PRO A 1042 -28.20 18.36 2.56
C PRO A 1042 -28.04 19.60 3.48
N GLN A 1043 -26.88 19.71 4.12
CA GLN A 1043 -26.29 20.92 4.73
C GLN A 1043 -24.75 20.83 4.67
N PRO A 1044 -24.00 21.94 4.71
CA PRO A 1044 -22.53 21.93 4.71
C PRO A 1044 -21.92 21.08 5.84
N ILE A 1045 -20.98 20.21 5.48
CA ILE A 1045 -20.25 19.35 6.45
C ILE A 1045 -18.80 19.82 6.50
N GLY A 1046 -18.33 20.18 7.68
CA GLY A 1046 -16.94 20.46 7.96
C GLY A 1046 -16.23 19.28 8.62
N LEU A 1047 -15.00 19.03 8.19
CA LEU A 1047 -14.07 18.08 8.78
C LEU A 1047 -12.82 18.86 9.19
N ILE A 1048 -12.37 18.72 10.43
CA ILE A 1048 -11.23 19.46 10.95
C ILE A 1048 -10.30 18.48 11.67
N SER A 1049 -9.02 18.47 11.29
CA SER A 1049 -7.97 17.77 12.04
C SER A 1049 -7.34 18.72 13.05
N THR A 1050 -7.12 18.24 14.28
CA THR A 1050 -6.33 19.00 15.27
C THR A 1050 -4.83 18.73 15.15
N ALA A 1051 -4.40 17.77 14.34
CA ALA A 1051 -3.00 17.39 14.17
C ALA A 1051 -2.27 18.33 13.21
N LYS A 1052 -2.08 19.60 13.59
CA LYS A 1052 -1.58 20.66 12.70
C LYS A 1052 -0.12 20.54 12.22
N HIS A 1053 0.55 19.46 12.60
CA HIS A 1053 1.95 19.16 12.27
C HIS A 1053 2.09 17.94 11.34
N ARG A 1054 0.97 17.29 10.97
CA ARG A 1054 0.90 16.14 10.06
C ARG A 1054 -0.32 16.26 9.17
N GLU A 1055 -0.20 15.89 7.91
CA GLU A 1055 -1.31 15.90 6.95
C GLU A 1055 -2.22 14.69 7.19
N THR A 1056 -3.05 14.75 8.22
CA THR A 1056 -3.87 13.60 8.62
C THR A 1056 -5.24 13.58 7.98
N LEU A 1057 -5.71 14.67 7.35
CA LEU A 1057 -7.05 14.78 6.79
C LEU A 1057 -7.02 14.75 5.26
N SER A 1058 -7.75 13.81 4.67
CA SER A 1058 -7.90 13.68 3.23
C SER A 1058 -9.35 13.42 2.82
N PHE A 1059 -9.65 13.68 1.55
CA PHE A 1059 -10.93 13.48 0.91
C PHE A 1059 -10.72 12.86 -0.47
N ALA A 1060 -11.54 11.90 -0.84
CA ALA A 1060 -11.47 11.23 -2.13
C ALA A 1060 -12.85 11.18 -2.80
N THR A 1061 -12.87 11.55 -4.09
CA THR A 1061 -13.94 11.18 -5.01
C THR A 1061 -13.57 9.88 -5.68
N LEU A 1062 -14.44 8.89 -5.57
CA LEU A 1062 -14.16 7.51 -6.00
C LEU A 1062 -14.94 7.10 -7.26
N SER A 1063 -16.06 7.75 -7.51
CA SER A 1063 -16.91 7.59 -8.71
C SER A 1063 -17.81 8.83 -8.84
N ASP A 1064 -18.76 8.83 -9.78
CA ASP A 1064 -19.82 9.85 -9.94
C ASP A 1064 -20.83 9.90 -8.79
N LYS A 1065 -20.82 8.91 -7.88
CA LYS A 1065 -21.81 8.77 -6.79
C LYS A 1065 -21.20 8.51 -5.41
N ALA A 1066 -19.88 8.57 -5.28
CA ALA A 1066 -19.22 8.18 -4.04
C ALA A 1066 -18.04 9.08 -3.67
N GLN A 1067 -18.11 9.57 -2.44
CA GLN A 1067 -17.09 10.41 -1.83
C GLN A 1067 -16.84 10.02 -0.38
N MET A 1068 -15.59 10.10 0.01
CA MET A 1068 -15.12 9.67 1.33
C MET A 1068 -14.10 10.64 1.90
N PHE A 1069 -13.95 10.61 3.22
CA PHE A 1069 -12.88 11.30 3.93
C PHE A 1069 -12.15 10.36 4.87
N ASP A 1070 -10.86 10.58 5.04
CA ASP A 1070 -10.02 9.85 5.98
C ASP A 1070 -9.34 10.87 6.92
N LEU A 1071 -9.42 10.64 8.24
CA LEU A 1071 -8.57 11.25 9.26
C LEU A 1071 -7.63 10.18 9.81
N SER A 1072 -6.42 10.07 9.30
CA SER A 1072 -5.49 8.98 9.62
C SER A 1072 -4.04 9.43 9.74
N ASP A 1073 -3.23 8.63 10.42
CA ASP A 1073 -1.79 8.83 10.53
C ASP A 1073 -1.09 7.49 10.77
N GLU A 1074 0.20 7.42 10.43
CA GLU A 1074 1.04 6.24 10.70
C GLU A 1074 1.87 6.47 11.97
N ARG A 1075 1.91 5.47 12.85
CA ARG A 1075 2.63 5.49 14.11
C ARG A 1075 3.37 4.18 14.35
N GLU A 1076 4.44 4.30 15.11
CA GLU A 1076 5.14 3.18 15.75
C GLU A 1076 4.91 3.32 17.25
N LEU A 1077 4.54 2.22 17.92
CA LEU A 1077 4.39 2.18 19.38
C LEU A 1077 5.16 1.01 19.96
N TYR A 1078 5.95 1.30 20.99
CA TYR A 1078 6.60 0.33 21.85
C TYR A 1078 5.62 -0.21 22.91
N PRO A 1079 5.91 -1.36 23.55
CA PRO A 1079 5.09 -1.88 24.64
C PRO A 1079 4.83 -0.84 25.73
N GLY A 1080 3.56 -0.68 26.11
CA GLY A 1080 3.11 0.29 27.12
C GLY A 1080 2.90 1.72 26.61
N GLU A 1081 3.34 2.05 25.39
CA GLU A 1081 3.10 3.36 24.80
C GLU A 1081 1.68 3.53 24.29
N SER A 1082 1.29 4.79 24.09
CA SER A 1082 0.01 5.12 23.46
C SER A 1082 0.14 6.35 22.57
N THR A 1083 -0.72 6.42 21.56
CA THR A 1083 -0.84 7.56 20.64
C THR A 1083 -2.30 7.89 20.42
N SER A 1084 -2.58 9.10 19.96
CA SER A 1084 -3.94 9.57 19.72
C SER A 1084 -4.03 10.48 18.50
N LEU A 1085 -5.17 10.42 17.83
CA LEU A 1085 -5.55 11.30 16.73
C LEU A 1085 -6.97 11.80 16.97
N GLN A 1086 -7.23 13.08 16.66
CA GLN A 1086 -8.50 13.73 16.95
C GLN A 1086 -8.87 14.75 15.88
N GLY A 1087 -10.17 14.96 15.74
CA GLY A 1087 -10.76 15.92 14.83
C GLY A 1087 -12.18 16.31 15.22
N TYR A 1088 -12.77 17.17 14.39
CA TYR A 1088 -14.15 17.62 14.55
C TYR A 1088 -14.93 17.45 13.26
N ILE A 1089 -16.18 17.02 13.38
CA ILE A 1089 -17.20 17.15 12.35
C ILE A 1089 -18.10 18.33 12.74
N VAL A 1090 -18.38 19.20 11.78
CA VAL A 1090 -19.24 20.37 11.96
C VAL A 1090 -20.40 20.28 10.98
N LEU A 1091 -21.63 20.24 11.48
CA LEU A 1091 -22.84 20.37 10.63
C LEU A 1091 -23.23 21.84 10.53
N SER A 1092 -22.53 22.55 9.68
CA SER A 1092 -22.55 24.01 9.59
C SER A 1092 -23.67 24.52 8.69
N SER A 1093 -23.96 25.83 8.74
CA SER A 1093 -24.81 26.50 7.75
C SER A 1093 -24.05 26.92 6.48
N SER A 1094 -22.71 27.02 6.53
CA SER A 1094 -21.85 27.47 5.41
C SER A 1094 -20.45 26.85 5.47
N CYS A 1095 -19.70 26.86 4.37
CA CYS A 1095 -18.30 26.46 4.43
C CYS A 1095 -17.38 27.51 5.08
N ASP A 1096 -17.82 28.76 5.16
CA ASP A 1096 -17.08 29.84 5.82
C ASP A 1096 -17.05 29.63 7.35
N GLU A 1097 -18.15 29.15 7.92
CA GLU A 1097 -18.22 28.76 9.33
C GLU A 1097 -17.21 27.63 9.62
N VAL A 1098 -17.13 26.61 8.76
CA VAL A 1098 -16.15 25.51 8.88
C VAL A 1098 -14.72 26.03 8.78
N LYS A 1099 -14.46 26.90 7.80
CA LYS A 1099 -13.15 27.52 7.59
C LYS A 1099 -12.72 28.31 8.81
N THR A 1100 -13.62 29.04 9.45
CA THR A 1100 -13.23 29.78 10.66
C THR A 1100 -12.92 28.84 11.84
N LEU A 1101 -13.59 27.70 11.89
CA LEU A 1101 -13.34 26.68 12.89
C LEU A 1101 -12.07 25.85 12.65
N LYS A 1102 -11.39 25.97 11.50
CA LYS A 1102 -10.20 25.16 11.17
C LYS A 1102 -9.11 25.21 12.24
N ASN A 1103 -8.98 26.33 12.95
CA ASN A 1103 -7.98 26.56 14.00
C ASN A 1103 -8.48 26.22 15.42
N LEU A 1104 -9.60 25.50 15.54
CA LEU A 1104 -10.01 24.92 16.82
C LEU A 1104 -8.86 24.09 17.37
N SER A 1105 -8.22 24.62 18.41
CA SER A 1105 -7.10 24.00 19.08
C SER A 1105 -7.58 22.78 19.88
N ALA A 1106 -6.66 21.85 20.13
CA ALA A 1106 -6.90 20.71 21.04
C ALA A 1106 -7.15 21.12 22.51
N LEU A 1107 -7.39 22.40 22.80
CA LEU A 1107 -7.31 23.05 24.11
C LEU A 1107 -8.36 22.62 25.15
N ILE A 1108 -9.16 21.57 24.91
CA ILE A 1108 -10.27 21.23 25.83
C ILE A 1108 -10.02 19.93 26.61
N PHE A 1109 -8.89 19.24 26.43
CA PHE A 1109 -8.54 18.08 27.25
C PHE A 1109 -7.12 18.21 27.83
N LYS A 1110 -7.01 18.91 28.96
CA LYS A 1110 -5.94 18.67 29.93
C LYS A 1110 -6.53 17.96 31.14
#